data_AF-A0A2B4RCN6-F1
#
_entry.id   AF-A0A2B4RCN6-F1
#
_cell.length_a   1.000
_cell.length_b   1.000
_cell.length_c   1.000
_cell.angle_alpha   90.00
_cell.angle_beta   90.00
_cell.angle_gamma   90.00
#
_symmetry.space_group_name_H-M   'P 1'
#
loop_
_entity.id
_entity.type
_entity.pdbx_description
1 polymer ?
#
loop_
_entity_poly.entity_id
_entity_poly.type
_entity_poly.pdbx_seq_one_letter_code
_entity_poly.pdbx_strand_id
1 'polypeptide(L)'
;MKPYEKKILEERLKDFMEEVIPVDLFPHLPCLQQTDREEIEARQNFKGPTTANQILVDRLKRRDKAFPQFVRALRNCGNEHTALLLDPFYHYPVNAGDDEVAVTDGSGVGYKKIGTAIDVSFKGNLSFETSADDQQTESGFDLEEYLAEVFMKQSSEESKRMRKDFQKHLPQGAVFVNTAKGSIIATFRLSTVEAAEKLWEMYSEETFQEKLKEVLVEDTLKRHEKLPDKPLELNIRFSEDRFKQIQKKLKEIEEEQERDEQMRSSLCSKQEGSAAEDDGSLFEIEDEIVIPPVFLGSNANSFNFELELREYQKELAAPALKGKNTIICAPTNSGKTYVALEIAKKHLESFSMDTEAADCSNRKQPKVVFIVSTVNLVSQQKERFEAYLGYKYPVVDISGAKATEVPLKYLLKSHSIFVMTAQILVNALNSKNKEEQVNLEEISLLLFDECHHAHKEHPYSRIMERYLAFKKQPRHQGPLPQVVGFTASLGTGKAKSVEKAEEHILLVSANLDAEVISTVQENQSELEKYANVPTREVFQVPTTGKDPFEKIVSQIMTKIETKVKGIKGKLLKSVPPDEKGSQQYRQWVEGFYKDSVTDADRILITLAEHLREYHIALTINKSTTMKNARKCLKKYFDSLDREKFLPVDEKLTNLYQTAMNMLDKHVKEHGEPTNPLLMKLKGLLLQHYKDVRPPRMEKEDKTGANGLENGIENERNDKGSAAERSKVGDDGDKKGKMRRTSSNSQKDVETSDGSQKENRNEGTSLDDIAHDGGENGGNSYEDSKDIGTVGATDDGSQKENRNEGTSLDDVAHDGEESVGNSYEVSKDIGNVGATDDEYEEKEDESGIAEENNHEKPSQEANKSEENFQDEKSSNKSSVEQKEWKGPKGIVFTRTRESTVALDDWIKEDEELKAVLRPKALVGSGDGNIGMTQNEQERVISRFHKGETNLLLATSVAEEGLDIMDCNFVIRYDMMGNEISTVQSRGRVRAEVGMYSVLVSGDSGALKREYTNQFRESLMVEALSKVQKMDQKNFQRKVKVIQDKNFQDRQLKKRVMALQNSEPVPDDVTFHCRKCFEEVCQAHNIRRVKETYHVIICSDVRDSKVVMEEHHNPKALDGVEINRKIFCKKCSEDWGVTVLINGMEWMCIKISSFVLQFPEPKARRLTVKKWKLLPFRIEEATFEELMQQAQQQEAKDDLDDELSLSFD
;
A
#
# COMPACT_ATOMS: atom_id res chain seq x y z
N MET A 1 -23.24 -21.19 -4.97
CA MET A 1 -23.50 -20.59 -3.65
C MET A 1 -23.26 -19.10 -3.76
N LYS A 2 -24.10 -18.25 -3.15
CA LYS A 2 -24.02 -16.78 -3.28
C LYS A 2 -22.76 -16.22 -2.59
N PRO A 3 -22.29 -15.00 -2.93
CA PRO A 3 -21.11 -14.40 -2.29
C PRO A 3 -21.24 -14.23 -0.78
N TYR A 4 -22.37 -13.73 -0.27
CA TYR A 4 -22.55 -13.57 1.19
C TYR A 4 -22.63 -14.93 1.92
N GLU A 5 -23.26 -15.94 1.30
CA GLU A 5 -23.33 -17.31 1.83
C GLU A 5 -21.91 -17.93 1.98
N LYS A 6 -21.05 -17.73 0.97
CA LYS A 6 -19.63 -18.14 1.03
C LYS A 6 -18.87 -17.38 2.11
N LYS A 7 -19.03 -16.06 2.16
CA LYS A 7 -18.38 -15.19 3.14
C LYS A 7 -18.74 -15.59 4.57
N ILE A 8 -20.02 -15.86 4.85
CA ILE A 8 -20.48 -16.36 6.16
C ILE A 8 -19.81 -17.70 6.49
N LEU A 9 -19.75 -18.66 5.56
CA LEU A 9 -19.03 -19.92 5.79
C LEU A 9 -17.52 -19.76 6.00
N GLU A 10 -16.90 -18.69 5.48
CA GLU A 10 -15.46 -18.44 5.62
C GLU A 10 -15.13 -17.68 6.91
N GLU A 11 -15.93 -16.67 7.25
CA GLU A 11 -15.80 -15.92 8.51
C GLU A 11 -16.17 -16.77 9.73
N ARG A 12 -17.15 -17.68 9.59
CA ARG A 12 -17.59 -18.60 10.67
C ARG A 12 -16.85 -19.92 10.72
N LEU A 13 -15.95 -20.22 9.76
CA LEU A 13 -15.36 -21.56 9.64
C LEU A 13 -14.69 -22.04 10.93
N LYS A 14 -14.02 -21.12 11.64
CA LYS A 14 -13.38 -21.38 12.93
C LYS A 14 -14.37 -21.69 14.04
N ASP A 15 -15.54 -21.05 14.01
CA ASP A 15 -16.56 -21.14 15.06
C ASP A 15 -17.34 -22.48 15.03
N PHE A 16 -17.06 -23.38 14.07
CA PHE A 16 -17.68 -24.73 14.02
C PHE A 16 -16.76 -25.87 13.55
N MET A 17 -15.50 -25.59 13.22
CA MET A 17 -14.56 -26.58 12.67
C MET A 17 -14.28 -27.77 13.60
N GLU A 18 -14.42 -27.60 14.91
CA GLU A 18 -14.14 -28.62 15.92
C GLU A 18 -15.40 -29.27 16.53
N GLU A 19 -16.57 -28.65 16.33
CA GLU A 19 -17.85 -29.09 16.88
C GLU A 19 -18.61 -30.04 15.94
N VAL A 20 -18.57 -29.75 14.63
CA VAL A 20 -19.28 -30.50 13.59
C VAL A 20 -18.48 -31.73 13.19
N ILE A 21 -19.13 -32.89 13.01
CA ILE A 21 -18.52 -34.05 12.36
C ILE A 21 -19.05 -34.16 10.92
N PRO A 22 -18.21 -33.98 9.88
CA PRO A 22 -18.61 -33.99 8.48
C PRO A 22 -19.45 -35.17 7.99
N VAL A 23 -19.11 -36.40 8.42
CA VAL A 23 -19.76 -37.63 7.95
C VAL A 23 -21.25 -37.67 8.33
N ASP A 24 -21.59 -37.21 9.53
CA ASP A 24 -22.98 -37.11 10.04
C ASP A 24 -23.90 -36.29 9.13
N LEU A 25 -23.33 -35.35 8.38
CA LEU A 25 -24.08 -34.47 7.48
C LEU A 25 -24.36 -35.11 6.11
N PHE A 26 -23.66 -36.18 5.72
CA PHE A 26 -23.80 -36.79 4.40
C PHE A 26 -25.23 -37.27 4.06
N PRO A 27 -26.02 -37.86 4.99
CA PRO A 27 -27.42 -38.22 4.72
C PRO A 27 -28.32 -37.03 4.36
N HIS A 28 -27.93 -35.82 4.79
CA HIS A 28 -28.68 -34.58 4.60
C HIS A 28 -28.02 -33.59 3.62
N LEU A 29 -26.86 -33.95 3.04
CA LEU A 29 -26.15 -33.20 2.00
C LEU A 29 -26.18 -33.92 0.64
N PRO A 30 -27.32 -33.93 -0.07
CA PRO A 30 -27.45 -34.58 -1.38
C PRO A 30 -26.67 -33.88 -2.50
N CYS A 31 -26.13 -32.69 -2.26
CA CYS A 31 -25.27 -32.01 -3.22
C CYS A 31 -23.85 -32.59 -3.32
N LEU A 32 -23.36 -33.31 -2.29
CA LEU A 32 -22.04 -33.95 -2.30
C LEU A 32 -22.05 -35.23 -3.13
N GLN A 33 -21.07 -35.36 -4.04
CA GLN A 33 -20.87 -36.58 -4.82
C GLN A 33 -20.27 -37.69 -3.96
N GLN A 34 -20.45 -38.95 -4.39
CA GLN A 34 -19.97 -40.11 -3.64
C GLN A 34 -18.46 -40.05 -3.36
N THR A 35 -17.66 -39.64 -4.35
CA THR A 35 -16.20 -39.47 -4.21
C THR A 35 -15.81 -38.37 -3.21
N ASP A 36 -16.60 -37.30 -3.08
CA ASP A 36 -16.34 -36.26 -2.07
C ASP A 36 -16.63 -36.79 -0.66
N ARG A 37 -17.66 -37.64 -0.51
CA ARG A 37 -18.01 -38.27 0.77
C ARG A 37 -16.87 -39.19 1.22
N GLU A 38 -16.38 -40.04 0.31
CA GLU A 38 -15.24 -40.94 0.53
C GLU A 38 -13.95 -40.17 0.86
N GLU A 39 -13.66 -39.06 0.17
CA GLU A 39 -12.50 -38.20 0.46
C GLU A 39 -12.59 -37.53 1.84
N ILE A 40 -13.77 -36.99 2.19
CA ILE A 40 -14.01 -36.31 3.46
C ILE A 40 -14.00 -37.31 4.63
N GLU A 41 -14.59 -38.50 4.47
CA GLU A 41 -14.59 -39.59 5.46
C GLU A 41 -13.17 -40.15 5.68
N ALA A 42 -12.43 -40.43 4.60
CA ALA A 42 -11.03 -40.81 4.71
C ALA A 42 -10.21 -39.71 5.40
N ARG A 43 -10.44 -38.43 5.08
CA ARG A 43 -9.73 -37.33 5.74
C ARG A 43 -10.09 -37.19 7.22
N GLN A 44 -11.34 -37.45 7.59
CA GLN A 44 -11.78 -37.47 8.99
C GLN A 44 -11.07 -38.58 9.76
N ASN A 45 -10.98 -39.78 9.18
CA ASN A 45 -10.35 -40.94 9.80
C ASN A 45 -8.82 -40.80 9.92
N PHE A 46 -8.15 -40.14 8.97
CA PHE A 46 -6.68 -39.95 9.00
C PHE A 46 -6.18 -38.64 9.61
N LYS A 47 -6.96 -37.54 9.57
CA LYS A 47 -6.55 -36.20 10.03
C LYS A 47 -7.64 -35.43 10.81
N GLY A 48 -8.63 -36.12 11.36
CA GLY A 48 -9.63 -35.57 12.28
C GLY A 48 -10.73 -34.69 11.64
N PRO A 49 -11.81 -34.41 12.40
CA PRO A 49 -12.97 -33.67 11.89
C PRO A 49 -12.63 -32.24 11.45
N THR A 50 -11.70 -31.56 12.12
CA THR A 50 -11.24 -30.20 11.76
C THR A 50 -10.75 -30.11 10.32
N THR A 51 -9.86 -31.03 9.93
CA THR A 51 -9.32 -31.09 8.56
C THR A 51 -10.39 -31.51 7.54
N ALA A 52 -11.34 -32.35 7.95
CA ALA A 52 -12.43 -32.79 7.09
C ALA A 52 -13.53 -31.73 6.91
N ASN A 53 -13.80 -30.89 7.92
CA ASN A 53 -14.70 -29.72 7.84
C ASN A 53 -14.20 -28.69 6.84
N GLN A 54 -12.89 -28.42 6.79
CA GLN A 54 -12.29 -27.56 5.78
C GLN A 54 -12.58 -28.08 4.35
N ILE A 55 -12.32 -29.37 4.09
CA ILE A 55 -12.62 -29.98 2.77
C ILE A 55 -14.12 -29.94 2.47
N LEU A 56 -14.97 -30.30 3.44
CA LEU A 56 -16.43 -30.25 3.32
C LEU A 56 -16.91 -28.86 2.89
N VAL A 57 -16.47 -27.82 3.59
CA VAL A 57 -16.86 -26.43 3.31
C VAL A 57 -16.33 -25.98 1.94
N ASP A 58 -15.11 -26.33 1.55
CA ASP A 58 -14.58 -26.03 0.22
C ASP A 58 -15.25 -26.83 -0.91
N ARG A 59 -15.77 -28.03 -0.62
CA ARG A 59 -16.64 -28.80 -1.54
C ARG A 59 -18.05 -28.24 -1.64
N LEU A 60 -18.57 -27.59 -0.59
CA LEU A 60 -19.87 -26.92 -0.57
C LEU A 60 -19.84 -25.57 -1.31
N LYS A 61 -18.81 -24.73 -1.10
CA LYS A 61 -18.62 -23.43 -1.79
C LYS A 61 -18.67 -23.54 -3.31
N ARG A 62 -18.19 -24.66 -3.86
CA ARG A 62 -18.13 -24.98 -5.30
C ARG A 62 -19.50 -25.35 -5.92
N ARG A 63 -20.58 -25.37 -5.13
CA ARG A 63 -21.90 -25.90 -5.53
C ARG A 63 -23.02 -24.87 -5.38
N ASP A 64 -24.09 -25.00 -6.15
CA ASP A 64 -25.28 -24.15 -6.06
C ASP A 64 -26.36 -24.72 -5.15
N LYS A 65 -27.08 -23.81 -4.49
CA LYS A 65 -28.06 -24.08 -3.43
C LYS A 65 -27.50 -24.90 -2.23
N ALA A 66 -26.18 -25.06 -2.15
CA ALA A 66 -25.51 -25.85 -1.12
C ALA A 66 -25.55 -25.21 0.30
N PHE A 67 -25.56 -23.89 0.42
CA PHE A 67 -25.63 -23.22 1.73
C PHE A 67 -26.98 -23.46 2.45
N PRO A 68 -28.16 -23.27 1.82
CA PRO A 68 -29.43 -23.69 2.41
C PRO A 68 -29.52 -25.19 2.73
N GLN A 69 -28.84 -26.05 1.97
CA GLN A 69 -28.76 -27.49 2.27
C GLN A 69 -27.87 -27.77 3.49
N PHE A 70 -26.74 -27.07 3.63
CA PHE A 70 -25.83 -27.21 4.77
C PHE A 70 -26.45 -26.70 6.07
N VAL A 71 -27.07 -25.52 6.07
CA VAL A 71 -27.82 -25.01 7.23
C VAL A 71 -28.96 -25.96 7.63
N ARG A 72 -29.62 -26.62 6.65
CA ARG A 72 -30.62 -27.66 6.92
C ARG A 72 -30.02 -28.97 7.44
N ALA A 73 -28.86 -29.39 6.95
CA ALA A 73 -28.17 -30.59 7.41
C ALA A 73 -27.69 -30.43 8.86
N LEU A 74 -27.11 -29.28 9.21
CA LEU A 74 -26.72 -28.95 10.59
C LEU A 74 -27.91 -29.05 11.56
N ARG A 75 -29.07 -28.46 11.20
CA ARG A 75 -30.32 -28.54 11.98
C ARG A 75 -30.93 -29.95 12.03
N ASN A 76 -30.65 -30.82 11.06
CA ASN A 76 -31.08 -32.22 11.14
C ASN A 76 -30.19 -33.06 12.08
N CYS A 77 -28.95 -32.61 12.34
CA CYS A 77 -27.90 -33.38 13.03
C CYS A 77 -27.54 -32.87 14.43
N GLY A 78 -28.35 -32.01 15.07
CA GLY A 78 -28.06 -31.53 16.45
C GLY A 78 -26.97 -30.44 16.52
N ASN A 79 -26.82 -29.66 15.45
CA ASN A 79 -25.88 -28.53 15.35
C ASN A 79 -26.62 -27.22 15.05
N GLU A 80 -27.74 -26.99 15.75
CA GLU A 80 -28.61 -25.83 15.59
C GLU A 80 -27.91 -24.52 15.99
N HIS A 81 -26.99 -24.57 16.96
CA HIS A 81 -26.14 -23.45 17.36
C HIS A 81 -25.19 -23.02 16.23
N THR A 82 -24.52 -23.96 15.57
CA THR A 82 -23.77 -23.71 14.32
C THR A 82 -24.68 -23.15 13.23
N ALA A 83 -25.90 -23.69 13.09
CA ALA A 83 -26.87 -23.22 12.10
C ALA A 83 -27.50 -21.84 12.40
N LEU A 84 -27.26 -21.29 13.60
CA LEU A 84 -27.59 -19.92 14.00
C LEU A 84 -26.40 -18.97 13.76
N LEU A 85 -25.16 -19.42 14.02
CA LEU A 85 -23.93 -18.68 13.68
C LEU A 85 -23.83 -18.36 12.17
N LEU A 86 -24.45 -19.20 11.33
CA LEU A 86 -24.55 -19.06 9.88
C LEU A 86 -25.77 -18.25 9.41
N ASP A 87 -26.58 -17.69 10.30
CA ASP A 87 -27.69 -16.83 9.88
C ASP A 87 -27.18 -15.46 9.38
N PRO A 88 -27.57 -14.98 8.18
CA PRO A 88 -27.13 -13.68 7.66
C PRO A 88 -27.45 -12.47 8.55
N PHE A 89 -28.45 -12.58 9.44
CA PHE A 89 -28.86 -11.52 10.36
C PHE A 89 -28.17 -11.63 11.75
N TYR A 90 -27.30 -12.62 11.96
CA TYR A 90 -26.55 -12.82 13.20
C TYR A 90 -25.21 -12.06 13.19
N HIS A 91 -25.17 -10.88 13.82
CA HIS A 91 -24.01 -9.99 13.85
C HIS A 91 -23.02 -10.32 14.98
N TYR A 92 -22.20 -11.35 14.78
CA TYR A 92 -21.10 -11.75 15.66
C TYR A 92 -19.88 -10.79 15.53
N PRO A 93 -19.44 -10.12 16.61
CA PRO A 93 -18.36 -9.13 16.57
C PRO A 93 -16.98 -9.79 16.69
N VAL A 94 -16.13 -9.58 15.69
CA VAL A 94 -14.79 -10.21 15.60
C VAL A 94 -13.77 -9.63 16.61
N ASN A 95 -14.08 -8.52 17.28
CA ASN A 95 -13.28 -7.93 18.36
C ASN A 95 -14.18 -7.18 19.38
N ALA A 96 -15.08 -7.90 20.07
CA ALA A 96 -15.70 -7.35 21.29
C ALA A 96 -14.83 -7.72 22.51
N GLY A 97 -14.52 -6.74 23.36
CA GLY A 97 -13.99 -7.03 24.69
C GLY A 97 -15.08 -7.60 25.60
N ASP A 98 -14.70 -8.42 26.56
CA ASP A 98 -15.64 -9.19 27.37
C ASP A 98 -16.53 -8.32 28.28
N ASP A 99 -17.76 -8.09 27.82
CA ASP A 99 -18.89 -7.60 28.63
C ASP A 99 -19.42 -8.74 29.53
N GLU A 100 -18.51 -9.44 30.22
CA GLU A 100 -18.81 -10.54 31.15
C GLU A 100 -19.29 -10.00 32.50
N VAL A 101 -20.58 -10.21 32.78
CA VAL A 101 -21.15 -9.98 34.11
C VAL A 101 -20.81 -11.18 35.00
N ALA A 102 -19.58 -11.19 35.52
CA ALA A 102 -19.05 -12.28 36.35
C ALA A 102 -19.95 -12.56 37.57
N VAL A 103 -20.30 -13.84 37.77
CA VAL A 103 -21.21 -14.30 38.82
C VAL A 103 -20.57 -14.11 40.20
N THR A 104 -20.90 -13.00 40.85
CA THR A 104 -20.25 -12.51 42.09
C THR A 104 -21.25 -12.23 43.22
N ASP A 105 -22.54 -12.45 42.99
CA ASP A 105 -23.65 -12.21 43.93
C ASP A 105 -24.30 -13.50 44.46
N GLY A 106 -23.83 -14.68 44.04
CA GLY A 106 -24.40 -15.98 44.40
C GLY A 106 -25.78 -16.27 43.80
N SER A 107 -26.25 -15.48 42.82
CA SER A 107 -27.62 -15.58 42.27
C SER A 107 -27.88 -16.77 41.33
N GLY A 108 -26.82 -17.48 40.91
CA GLY A 108 -26.92 -18.70 40.09
C GLY A 108 -27.10 -18.50 38.58
N VAL A 109 -27.25 -17.25 38.10
CA VAL A 109 -27.44 -16.95 36.67
C VAL A 109 -26.42 -15.92 36.18
N GLY A 110 -25.57 -16.33 35.23
CA GLY A 110 -24.67 -15.44 34.49
C GLY A 110 -25.20 -15.15 33.09
N TYR A 111 -24.76 -14.06 32.46
CA TYR A 111 -25.06 -13.82 31.03
C TYR A 111 -23.95 -13.04 30.30
N LYS A 112 -23.83 -13.25 28.99
CA LYS A 112 -22.83 -12.63 28.10
C LYS A 112 -23.48 -12.22 26.76
N LYS A 113 -23.32 -10.97 26.31
CA LYS A 113 -23.80 -10.53 24.97
C LYS A 113 -22.89 -11.11 23.90
N ILE A 114 -23.42 -11.93 23.01
CA ILE A 114 -22.70 -12.50 21.86
C ILE A 114 -23.39 -12.04 20.58
N GLY A 115 -22.95 -10.87 20.10
CA GLY A 115 -23.53 -10.19 18.95
C GLY A 115 -24.95 -9.69 19.20
N THR A 116 -25.89 -10.15 18.39
CA THR A 116 -27.33 -9.87 18.51
C THR A 116 -28.08 -10.87 19.41
N ALA A 117 -27.37 -11.78 20.08
CA ALA A 117 -27.94 -12.70 21.07
C ALA A 117 -27.28 -12.53 22.46
N ILE A 118 -27.89 -13.13 23.47
CA ILE A 118 -27.34 -13.22 24.82
C ILE A 118 -27.24 -14.69 25.22
N ASP A 119 -26.05 -15.13 25.62
CA ASP A 119 -25.85 -16.42 26.27
C ASP A 119 -26.18 -16.26 27.75
N VAL A 120 -27.03 -17.14 28.28
CA VAL A 120 -27.47 -17.17 29.67
C VAL A 120 -27.08 -18.52 30.27
N SER A 121 -26.26 -18.50 31.31
CA SER A 121 -25.74 -19.69 31.98
C SER A 121 -26.43 -19.87 33.33
N PHE A 122 -27.22 -20.93 33.48
CA PHE A 122 -27.93 -21.28 34.70
C PHE A 122 -27.16 -22.35 35.47
N LYS A 123 -26.84 -22.12 36.75
CA LYS A 123 -26.29 -23.15 37.64
C LYS A 123 -27.44 -23.90 38.34
N GLY A 124 -27.59 -25.18 38.01
CA GLY A 124 -28.36 -26.14 38.79
C GLY A 124 -27.47 -26.98 39.68
N ASN A 125 -27.98 -27.38 40.84
CA ASN A 125 -27.37 -28.37 41.73
C ASN A 125 -28.25 -29.62 41.81
N LEU A 126 -27.67 -30.80 42.03
CA LEU A 126 -28.40 -32.05 42.26
C LEU A 126 -28.59 -32.36 43.75
N SER A 127 -29.81 -32.76 44.12
CA SER A 127 -30.14 -33.37 45.41
C SER A 127 -30.84 -34.71 45.21
N PHE A 128 -30.84 -35.55 46.25
CA PHE A 128 -31.68 -36.76 46.32
C PHE A 128 -32.99 -36.44 47.01
N GLU A 129 -34.09 -37.03 46.55
CA GLU A 129 -35.40 -36.80 47.13
C GLU A 129 -35.49 -37.41 48.55
N THR A 130 -35.58 -36.52 49.54
CA THR A 130 -36.09 -36.70 50.92
C THR A 130 -35.18 -37.18 52.08
N SER A 131 -35.49 -36.60 53.25
CA SER A 131 -35.12 -37.00 54.62
C SER A 131 -33.64 -36.95 55.05
N ALA A 132 -33.18 -35.72 55.35
CA ALA A 132 -32.65 -35.33 56.67
C ALA A 132 -31.46 -36.08 57.33
N ASP A 133 -30.68 -36.88 56.60
CA ASP A 133 -29.37 -37.41 57.07
C ASP A 133 -28.20 -36.83 56.25
N ASP A 134 -27.28 -36.12 56.94
CA ASP A 134 -26.19 -35.31 56.38
C ASP A 134 -25.00 -36.13 55.79
N GLN A 135 -25.28 -37.21 55.06
CA GLN A 135 -24.28 -38.10 54.44
C GLN A 135 -24.48 -38.37 52.93
N GLN A 136 -25.41 -37.67 52.26
CA GLN A 136 -25.70 -37.86 50.82
C GLN A 136 -25.23 -36.71 49.91
N THR A 137 -24.65 -35.65 50.47
CA THR A 137 -24.15 -34.48 49.72
C THR A 137 -22.96 -34.80 48.83
N GLU A 138 -22.03 -35.66 49.25
CA GLU A 138 -20.88 -36.09 48.43
C GLU A 138 -21.36 -36.82 47.15
N SER A 139 -22.29 -37.76 47.29
CA SER A 139 -22.84 -38.53 46.15
C SER A 139 -23.61 -37.69 45.11
N GLY A 140 -24.09 -36.50 45.47
CA GLY A 140 -24.65 -35.55 44.50
C GLY A 140 -23.55 -34.86 43.69
N PHE A 141 -22.45 -34.49 44.34
CA PHE A 141 -21.31 -33.81 43.72
C PHE A 141 -20.57 -34.72 42.73
N ASP A 142 -20.42 -36.01 43.06
CA ASP A 142 -19.86 -37.03 42.15
C ASP A 142 -20.69 -37.17 40.85
N LEU A 143 -22.02 -37.03 40.94
CA LEU A 143 -22.92 -37.06 39.77
C LEU A 143 -22.85 -35.76 38.97
N GLU A 144 -22.72 -34.60 39.63
CA GLU A 144 -22.50 -33.31 38.94
C GLU A 144 -21.16 -33.28 38.18
N GLU A 145 -20.06 -33.74 38.79
CA GLU A 145 -18.77 -33.81 38.10
C GLU A 145 -18.79 -34.86 36.97
N TYR A 146 -19.39 -36.04 37.19
CA TYR A 146 -19.52 -37.04 36.13
C TYR A 146 -20.34 -36.52 34.93
N LEU A 147 -21.45 -35.82 35.15
CA LEU A 147 -22.22 -35.22 34.06
C LEU A 147 -21.41 -34.12 33.34
N ALA A 148 -20.67 -33.30 34.08
CA ALA A 148 -19.77 -32.31 33.48
C ALA A 148 -18.63 -32.94 32.67
N GLU A 149 -18.14 -34.12 33.04
CA GLU A 149 -17.14 -34.87 32.26
C GLU A 149 -17.72 -35.56 31.01
N VAL A 150 -18.94 -36.11 31.08
CA VAL A 150 -19.64 -36.66 29.89
C VAL A 150 -19.87 -35.57 28.82
N PHE A 151 -20.11 -34.33 29.25
CA PHE A 151 -20.38 -33.19 28.38
C PHE A 151 -19.17 -32.27 28.13
N MET A 152 -17.96 -32.61 28.64
CA MET A 152 -16.75 -31.79 28.47
C MET A 152 -16.34 -31.56 27.01
N LYS A 153 -16.70 -32.50 26.11
CA LYS A 153 -16.40 -32.40 24.68
C LYS A 153 -17.69 -32.12 23.92
N GLN A 154 -17.84 -30.89 23.44
CA GLN A 154 -19.04 -30.41 22.71
C GLN A 154 -19.41 -31.25 21.47
N SER A 155 -18.48 -32.06 20.95
CA SER A 155 -18.62 -32.96 19.79
C SER A 155 -18.92 -34.42 20.16
N SER A 156 -19.12 -34.78 21.44
CA SER A 156 -19.56 -36.14 21.82
C SER A 156 -20.97 -36.46 21.30
N GLU A 157 -21.26 -37.74 21.05
CA GLU A 157 -22.59 -38.19 20.62
C GLU A 157 -23.65 -37.87 21.67
N GLU A 158 -23.29 -38.00 22.94
CA GLU A 158 -24.09 -37.57 24.08
C GLU A 158 -24.43 -36.08 24.00
N SER A 159 -23.47 -35.22 23.66
CA SER A 159 -23.67 -33.77 23.49
C SER A 159 -24.57 -33.43 22.28
N LYS A 160 -24.36 -34.09 21.14
CA LYS A 160 -25.20 -33.90 19.93
C LYS A 160 -26.64 -34.36 20.17
N ARG A 161 -26.80 -35.55 20.75
CA ARG A 161 -28.12 -36.10 21.10
C ARG A 161 -28.83 -35.21 22.09
N MET A 162 -28.14 -34.78 23.16
CA MET A 162 -28.67 -33.85 24.15
C MET A 162 -29.14 -32.54 23.50
N ARG A 163 -28.32 -31.88 22.66
CA ARG A 163 -28.76 -30.68 21.90
C ARG A 163 -30.04 -30.95 21.11
N LYS A 164 -30.06 -32.04 20.33
CA LYS A 164 -31.19 -32.43 19.47
C LYS A 164 -32.45 -32.82 20.24
N ASP A 165 -32.32 -33.42 21.42
CA ASP A 165 -33.44 -33.78 22.28
C ASP A 165 -33.97 -32.54 23.04
N PHE A 166 -33.09 -31.66 23.53
CA PHE A 166 -33.47 -30.43 24.23
C PHE A 166 -34.11 -29.37 23.32
N GLN A 167 -33.61 -29.23 22.09
CA GLN A 167 -34.10 -28.22 21.13
C GLN A 167 -35.57 -28.42 20.73
N LYS A 168 -36.15 -29.61 20.95
CA LYS A 168 -37.58 -29.89 20.77
C LYS A 168 -38.47 -29.20 21.81
N HIS A 169 -37.90 -28.83 22.95
CA HIS A 169 -38.61 -28.27 24.11
C HIS A 169 -38.29 -26.79 24.33
N LEU A 170 -37.23 -26.26 23.73
CA LEU A 170 -36.89 -24.83 23.78
C LEU A 170 -37.80 -23.98 22.88
N PRO A 171 -38.12 -22.73 23.27
CA PRO A 171 -38.84 -21.79 22.42
C PRO A 171 -38.01 -21.39 21.19
N GLN A 172 -38.68 -20.99 20.11
CA GLN A 172 -38.03 -20.51 18.90
C GLN A 172 -37.20 -19.25 19.19
N GLY A 173 -35.89 -19.34 19.02
CA GLY A 173 -34.92 -18.29 19.38
C GLY A 173 -34.09 -18.61 20.64
N ALA A 174 -34.35 -19.74 21.30
CA ALA A 174 -33.49 -20.30 22.35
C ALA A 174 -32.76 -21.56 21.84
N VAL A 175 -31.45 -21.66 22.11
CA VAL A 175 -30.59 -22.79 21.71
C VAL A 175 -29.65 -23.18 22.85
N PHE A 176 -29.52 -24.46 23.16
CA PHE A 176 -28.57 -24.96 24.16
C PHE A 176 -27.12 -25.01 23.62
N VAL A 177 -26.16 -24.56 24.42
CA VAL A 177 -24.77 -24.30 23.99
C VAL A 177 -23.79 -25.33 24.57
N ASN A 178 -23.60 -25.35 25.89
CA ASN A 178 -22.61 -26.20 26.58
C ASN A 178 -22.89 -26.36 28.09
N THR A 179 -22.05 -27.17 28.75
CA THR A 179 -21.86 -27.16 30.21
C THR A 179 -20.40 -26.94 30.61
N ALA A 180 -20.15 -26.48 31.84
CA ALA A 180 -18.82 -26.22 32.40
C ALA A 180 -18.46 -27.17 33.58
N LYS A 181 -17.18 -27.27 33.96
CA LYS A 181 -16.73 -28.21 35.02
C LYS A 181 -17.16 -27.77 36.42
N GLY A 182 -17.51 -28.73 37.28
CA GLY A 182 -17.70 -28.53 38.72
C GLY A 182 -19.09 -28.02 39.15
N SER A 183 -20.07 -28.05 38.25
CA SER A 183 -21.53 -28.07 38.54
C SER A 183 -22.33 -28.11 37.24
N ILE A 184 -23.63 -28.41 37.30
CA ILE A 184 -24.51 -28.36 36.12
C ILE A 184 -24.80 -26.89 35.75
N ILE A 185 -23.83 -26.24 35.12
CA ILE A 185 -23.98 -24.92 34.50
C ILE A 185 -24.47 -25.15 33.07
N ALA A 186 -25.75 -24.91 32.79
CA ALA A 186 -26.35 -25.09 31.48
C ALA A 186 -26.46 -23.73 30.75
N THR A 187 -25.77 -23.57 29.62
CA THR A 187 -25.76 -22.30 28.86
C THR A 187 -26.73 -22.32 27.68
N PHE A 188 -27.53 -21.27 27.53
CA PHE A 188 -28.53 -21.10 26.47
C PHE A 188 -28.38 -19.76 25.76
N ARG A 189 -28.28 -19.79 24.43
CA ARG A 189 -28.27 -18.59 23.57
C ARG A 189 -29.69 -18.16 23.25
N LEU A 190 -30.05 -16.94 23.64
CA LEU A 190 -31.33 -16.29 23.38
C LEU A 190 -31.16 -15.21 22.30
N SER A 191 -31.92 -15.27 21.22
CA SER A 191 -31.84 -14.33 20.09
C SER A 191 -33.01 -13.35 19.98
N THR A 192 -34.04 -13.45 20.83
CA THR A 192 -35.20 -12.54 20.87
C THR A 192 -35.75 -12.39 22.28
N VAL A 193 -36.49 -11.30 22.55
CA VAL A 193 -37.22 -11.08 23.80
C VAL A 193 -38.30 -12.14 24.02
N GLU A 194 -39.05 -12.52 22.98
CA GLU A 194 -40.04 -13.62 23.08
C GLU A 194 -39.40 -14.94 23.53
N ALA A 195 -38.19 -15.26 23.04
CA ALA A 195 -37.49 -16.49 23.44
C ALA A 195 -37.05 -16.44 24.91
N ALA A 196 -36.74 -15.25 25.42
CA ALA A 196 -36.48 -15.03 26.83
C ALA A 196 -37.77 -15.16 27.66
N GLU A 197 -38.84 -14.45 27.29
CA GLU A 197 -40.15 -14.51 27.96
C GLU A 197 -40.66 -15.95 28.07
N LYS A 198 -40.65 -16.71 26.97
CA LYS A 198 -41.10 -18.11 26.97
C LYS A 198 -40.19 -19.03 27.79
N LEU A 199 -38.89 -18.77 27.86
CA LEU A 199 -37.99 -19.51 28.74
C LEU A 199 -38.25 -19.19 30.22
N TRP A 200 -38.63 -17.94 30.54
CA TRP A 200 -39.04 -17.53 31.89
C TRP A 200 -40.41 -18.10 32.28
N GLU A 201 -41.38 -18.16 31.35
CA GLU A 201 -42.66 -18.84 31.55
C GLU A 201 -42.43 -20.32 31.86
N MET A 202 -41.65 -21.04 31.04
CA MET A 202 -41.30 -22.44 31.28
C MET A 202 -40.63 -22.66 32.64
N TYR A 203 -39.80 -21.73 33.12
CA TYR A 203 -39.23 -21.80 34.48
C TYR A 203 -40.29 -21.53 35.57
N SER A 204 -41.14 -20.52 35.37
CA SER A 204 -42.18 -20.12 36.32
C SER A 204 -43.28 -21.18 36.49
N GLU A 205 -43.46 -22.03 35.48
CA GLU A 205 -44.35 -23.21 35.49
C GLU A 205 -43.61 -24.51 35.88
N GLU A 206 -42.36 -24.43 36.35
CA GLU A 206 -41.44 -25.55 36.71
C GLU A 206 -41.08 -26.51 35.56
N THR A 207 -41.80 -26.50 34.44
CA THR A 207 -41.57 -27.36 33.26
C THR A 207 -40.15 -27.28 32.68
N PHE A 208 -39.46 -26.14 32.80
CA PHE A 208 -38.05 -26.03 32.41
C PHE A 208 -37.14 -26.89 33.29
N GLN A 209 -37.38 -26.91 34.62
CA GLN A 209 -36.62 -27.74 35.55
C GLN A 209 -36.91 -29.23 35.28
N GLU A 210 -38.18 -29.60 35.06
CA GLU A 210 -38.56 -30.97 34.67
C GLU A 210 -37.84 -31.42 33.40
N LYS A 211 -37.85 -30.61 32.31
CA LYS A 211 -37.21 -30.99 31.05
C LYS A 211 -35.69 -31.01 31.17
N LEU A 212 -35.08 -30.07 31.90
CA LEU A 212 -33.64 -30.05 32.15
C LEU A 212 -33.21 -31.29 32.96
N LYS A 213 -34.00 -31.69 33.95
CA LYS A 213 -33.80 -32.92 34.72
C LYS A 213 -33.95 -34.17 33.87
N GLU A 214 -35.04 -34.30 33.11
CA GLU A 214 -35.32 -35.43 32.22
C GLU A 214 -34.16 -35.66 31.23
N VAL A 215 -33.77 -34.62 30.48
CA VAL A 215 -32.82 -34.77 29.36
C VAL A 215 -31.35 -34.70 29.79
N LEU A 216 -30.96 -33.77 30.68
CA LEU A 216 -29.55 -33.70 31.12
C LEU A 216 -29.20 -34.86 32.06
N VAL A 217 -30.08 -35.15 33.02
CA VAL A 217 -29.76 -35.97 34.20
C VAL A 217 -30.31 -37.38 34.04
N GLU A 218 -31.63 -37.56 34.03
CA GLU A 218 -32.25 -38.88 34.13
C GLU A 218 -31.97 -39.74 32.89
N ASP A 219 -32.24 -39.22 31.69
CA ASP A 219 -32.05 -39.98 30.45
C ASP A 219 -30.55 -40.22 30.14
N THR A 220 -29.64 -39.40 30.68
CA THR A 220 -28.18 -39.59 30.54
C THR A 220 -27.65 -40.62 31.54
N LEU A 221 -27.91 -40.45 32.84
CA LEU A 221 -27.44 -41.40 33.87
C LEU A 221 -28.03 -42.80 33.62
N LYS A 222 -29.27 -42.89 33.16
CA LYS A 222 -29.94 -44.15 32.77
C LYS A 222 -29.30 -44.84 31.57
N ARG A 223 -28.76 -44.08 30.61
CA ARG A 223 -28.02 -44.61 29.45
C ARG A 223 -26.63 -45.12 29.81
N HIS A 224 -26.00 -44.57 30.84
CA HIS A 224 -24.69 -45.00 31.34
C HIS A 224 -24.76 -45.94 32.54
N GLU A 225 -25.93 -46.54 32.82
CA GLU A 225 -26.19 -47.46 33.93
C GLU A 225 -25.80 -46.89 35.33
N LYS A 226 -25.81 -45.57 35.46
CA LYS A 226 -25.53 -44.81 36.69
C LYS A 226 -26.75 -44.09 37.29
N LEU A 227 -27.96 -44.39 36.82
CA LEU A 227 -29.17 -43.83 37.44
C LEU A 227 -29.31 -44.43 38.86
N PRO A 228 -29.34 -43.62 39.92
CA PRO A 228 -29.48 -44.13 41.28
C PRO A 228 -30.89 -44.66 41.56
N ASP A 229 -31.01 -45.62 42.49
CA ASP A 229 -32.29 -46.18 42.93
C ASP A 229 -33.22 -45.16 43.61
N LYS A 230 -32.67 -44.04 44.08
CA LYS A 230 -33.42 -42.91 44.62
C LYS A 230 -33.68 -41.86 43.54
N PRO A 231 -34.89 -41.29 43.47
CA PRO A 231 -35.14 -40.13 42.62
C PRO A 231 -34.22 -38.95 42.99
N LEU A 232 -33.80 -38.23 41.95
CA LEU A 232 -33.04 -36.99 42.04
C LEU A 232 -33.98 -35.78 41.99
N GLU A 233 -33.48 -34.62 42.38
CA GLU A 233 -34.06 -33.29 42.15
C GLU A 233 -33.00 -32.40 41.47
N LEU A 234 -33.40 -31.57 40.50
CA LEU A 234 -32.50 -30.58 39.88
C LEU A 234 -32.88 -29.17 40.34
N ASN A 235 -32.21 -28.73 41.41
CA ASN A 235 -32.47 -27.44 42.05
C ASN A 235 -31.77 -26.30 41.28
N ILE A 236 -32.52 -25.64 40.40
CA ILE A 236 -32.07 -24.42 39.69
C ILE A 236 -32.70 -23.19 40.33
N ARG A 237 -31.87 -22.19 40.70
CA ARG A 237 -32.33 -20.89 41.21
C ARG A 237 -32.19 -19.82 40.15
N PHE A 238 -33.24 -19.04 39.96
CA PHE A 238 -33.23 -17.86 39.08
C PHE A 238 -33.53 -16.59 39.88
N SER A 239 -32.99 -15.46 39.43
CA SER A 239 -33.38 -14.13 39.89
C SER A 239 -34.26 -13.48 38.82
N GLU A 240 -35.49 -13.12 39.19
CA GLU A 240 -36.44 -12.40 38.33
C GLU A 240 -35.85 -11.07 37.85
N ASP A 241 -35.10 -10.36 38.72
CA ASP A 241 -34.42 -9.12 38.36
C ASP A 241 -33.26 -9.33 37.37
N ARG A 242 -32.54 -10.46 37.44
CA ARG A 242 -31.54 -10.84 36.42
C ARG A 242 -32.21 -11.19 35.10
N PHE A 243 -33.36 -11.86 35.12
CA PHE A 243 -34.07 -12.18 33.89
C PHE A 243 -34.69 -10.95 33.23
N LYS A 244 -35.23 -10.01 34.02
CA LYS A 244 -35.63 -8.68 33.56
C LYS A 244 -34.46 -7.87 32.98
N GLN A 245 -33.24 -8.02 33.49
CA GLN A 245 -32.03 -7.42 32.88
C GLN A 245 -31.71 -8.06 31.52
N ILE A 246 -31.86 -9.37 31.37
CA ILE A 246 -31.64 -10.09 30.10
C ILE A 246 -32.70 -9.69 29.08
N GLN A 247 -33.99 -9.69 29.45
CA GLN A 247 -35.08 -9.18 28.63
C GLN A 247 -34.84 -7.72 28.23
N LYS A 248 -34.42 -6.85 29.15
CA LYS A 248 -34.09 -5.46 28.85
C LYS A 248 -32.91 -5.32 27.89
N LYS A 249 -31.83 -6.10 28.05
CA LYS A 249 -30.70 -6.08 27.09
C LYS A 249 -31.08 -6.66 25.73
N LEU A 250 -31.90 -7.71 25.66
CA LEU A 250 -32.45 -8.22 24.40
C LEU A 250 -33.36 -7.18 23.74
N LYS A 251 -34.20 -6.48 24.52
CA LYS A 251 -35.04 -5.40 24.00
C LYS A 251 -34.24 -4.18 23.58
N GLU A 252 -33.13 -3.86 24.26
CA GLU A 252 -32.18 -2.83 23.80
C GLU A 252 -31.51 -3.21 22.47
N ILE A 253 -31.25 -4.51 22.24
CA ILE A 253 -30.75 -5.04 20.96
C ILE A 253 -31.83 -5.03 19.89
N GLU A 254 -33.05 -5.46 20.19
CA GLU A 254 -34.18 -5.42 19.24
C GLU A 254 -34.56 -3.97 18.91
N GLU A 255 -34.60 -3.06 19.88
CA GLU A 255 -34.79 -1.61 19.64
C GLU A 255 -33.61 -0.97 18.91
N GLU A 256 -32.39 -1.51 19.01
CA GLU A 256 -31.22 -1.11 18.20
C GLU A 256 -31.35 -1.60 16.76
N GLN A 257 -31.75 -2.85 16.55
CA GLN A 257 -32.03 -3.43 15.23
C GLN A 257 -33.24 -2.78 14.56
N GLU A 258 -34.35 -2.54 15.29
CA GLU A 258 -35.51 -1.80 14.81
C GLU A 258 -35.16 -0.35 14.51
N ARG A 259 -34.28 0.32 15.27
CA ARG A 259 -33.82 1.67 14.90
C ARG A 259 -32.98 1.66 13.63
N ASP A 260 -32.10 0.68 13.45
CA ASP A 260 -31.34 0.50 12.21
C ASP A 260 -32.25 0.14 11.01
N GLU A 261 -33.28 -0.68 11.22
CA GLU A 261 -34.22 -1.11 10.18
C GLU A 261 -35.32 -0.06 9.89
N GLN A 262 -35.73 0.72 10.88
CA GLN A 262 -36.53 1.94 10.69
C GLN A 262 -35.69 3.05 10.04
N MET A 263 -34.40 3.16 10.32
CA MET A 263 -33.51 4.07 9.61
C MET A 263 -33.35 3.65 8.14
N ARG A 264 -33.21 2.34 7.87
CA ARG A 264 -33.20 1.79 6.50
C ARG A 264 -34.55 1.93 5.78
N SER A 265 -35.68 1.69 6.44
CA SER A 265 -37.01 1.78 5.80
C SER A 265 -37.52 3.21 5.66
N SER A 266 -37.20 4.12 6.59
CA SER A 266 -37.48 5.57 6.47
C SER A 266 -36.67 6.23 5.35
N LEU A 267 -35.47 5.69 5.03
CA LEU A 267 -34.73 6.02 3.81
C LEU A 267 -35.38 5.49 2.52
N CYS A 268 -36.33 4.54 2.61
CA CYS A 268 -37.06 3.97 1.47
C CYS A 268 -38.52 4.45 1.35
N SER A 269 -39.11 5.04 2.39
CA SER A 269 -40.57 5.24 2.50
C SER A 269 -41.04 6.70 2.39
N LYS A 270 -40.23 7.62 1.81
CA LYS A 270 -40.59 9.04 1.66
C LYS A 270 -40.25 9.63 0.29
N GLN A 271 -40.89 9.11 -0.76
CA GLN A 271 -41.51 9.97 -1.79
C GLN A 271 -42.42 9.16 -2.73
N GLU A 272 -43.74 9.17 -2.49
CA GLU A 272 -44.76 9.18 -3.54
C GLU A 272 -46.12 9.62 -2.96
N GLY A 273 -46.89 10.41 -3.75
CA GLY A 273 -48.16 11.04 -3.33
C GLY A 273 -47.98 12.34 -2.52
N SER A 274 -48.60 13.48 -2.86
CA SER A 274 -49.56 13.77 -3.94
C SER A 274 -49.62 15.28 -4.22
N ALA A 275 -49.97 15.68 -5.45
CA ALA A 275 -50.52 17.02 -5.75
C ALA A 275 -52.07 17.01 -5.50
N ALA A 276 -52.80 18.12 -5.48
CA ALA A 276 -52.49 19.52 -5.82
C ALA A 276 -53.43 20.50 -5.04
N GLU A 277 -53.14 21.81 -5.07
CA GLU A 277 -54.04 22.91 -5.54
C GLU A 277 -53.54 24.30 -5.06
N ASP A 278 -53.75 25.34 -5.90
CA ASP A 278 -53.66 26.81 -5.69
C ASP A 278 -52.42 27.45 -4.99
N ASP A 279 -52.14 28.76 -5.07
CA ASP A 279 -52.28 29.84 -6.07
C ASP A 279 -51.55 31.08 -5.48
N GLY A 280 -51.20 32.11 -6.26
CA GLY A 280 -50.94 33.45 -5.71
C GLY A 280 -49.54 34.08 -5.85
N SER A 281 -49.08 34.29 -7.09
CA SER A 281 -48.24 35.45 -7.54
C SER A 281 -46.95 35.84 -6.75
N LEU A 282 -45.75 35.63 -7.31
CA LEU A 282 -44.90 36.61 -8.07
C LEU A 282 -44.17 37.68 -7.21
N PHE A 283 -42.88 38.06 -7.40
CA PHE A 283 -41.92 37.89 -8.52
C PHE A 283 -40.47 37.58 -8.05
N GLU A 284 -39.68 37.05 -9.01
CA GLU A 284 -38.21 36.92 -9.24
C GLU A 284 -37.21 37.79 -8.40
N ILE A 285 -35.93 37.38 -8.19
CA ILE A 285 -34.82 37.32 -9.18
C ILE A 285 -33.66 36.35 -8.81
N GLU A 286 -33.20 35.60 -9.81
CA GLU A 286 -31.86 35.00 -10.13
C GLU A 286 -30.98 34.19 -9.13
N ASP A 287 -30.72 32.93 -9.54
CA ASP A 287 -29.49 32.11 -9.51
C ASP A 287 -28.60 31.92 -8.25
N GLU A 288 -28.60 30.67 -7.73
CA GLU A 288 -27.37 29.99 -7.25
C GLU A 288 -27.40 28.48 -7.61
N ILE A 289 -26.23 27.86 -7.84
CA ILE A 289 -26.11 26.53 -8.48
C ILE A 289 -26.15 25.39 -7.45
N VAL A 290 -27.15 24.52 -7.55
CA VAL A 290 -27.26 23.28 -6.75
C VAL A 290 -26.46 22.13 -7.40
N ILE A 291 -25.65 21.43 -6.60
CA ILE A 291 -24.78 20.34 -7.08
C ILE A 291 -25.51 18.99 -6.96
N PRO A 292 -25.53 18.12 -8.00
CA PRO A 292 -26.31 16.89 -7.97
C PRO A 292 -25.73 15.80 -7.03
N PRO A 293 -26.55 15.15 -6.18
CA PRO A 293 -26.08 14.08 -5.31
C PRO A 293 -25.70 12.82 -6.11
N VAL A 294 -24.54 12.24 -5.80
CA VAL A 294 -24.09 10.97 -6.39
C VAL A 294 -24.90 9.81 -5.80
N PHE A 295 -25.78 9.22 -6.61
CA PHE A 295 -26.60 8.07 -6.21
C PHE A 295 -25.76 6.85 -5.83
N LEU A 296 -25.82 6.48 -4.56
CA LEU A 296 -25.70 5.08 -4.08
C LEU A 296 -27.01 4.72 -3.38
N GLY A 297 -28.09 4.64 -4.18
CA GLY A 297 -29.43 4.34 -3.68
C GLY A 297 -29.56 2.90 -3.20
N SER A 298 -29.98 2.71 -1.95
CA SER A 298 -30.22 1.41 -1.34
C SER A 298 -31.57 0.83 -1.79
N ASN A 299 -31.66 0.35 -3.03
CA ASN A 299 -32.76 -0.51 -3.49
C ASN A 299 -32.32 -1.39 -4.66
N ALA A 300 -31.88 -2.62 -4.36
CA ALA A 300 -31.39 -3.58 -5.35
C ALA A 300 -32.31 -4.81 -5.47
N ASN A 301 -33.44 -4.67 -6.17
CA ASN A 301 -34.10 -5.78 -6.89
C ASN A 301 -35.17 -5.30 -7.89
N SER A 302 -34.74 -4.59 -8.92
CA SER A 302 -35.38 -4.60 -10.24
C SER A 302 -34.28 -4.71 -11.32
N PHE A 303 -34.61 -5.19 -12.51
CA PHE A 303 -33.63 -5.57 -13.53
C PHE A 303 -33.09 -4.36 -14.33
N ASN A 304 -31.87 -4.52 -14.86
CA ASN A 304 -31.13 -3.58 -15.74
C ASN A 304 -30.77 -2.21 -15.14
N PHE A 305 -29.52 -2.08 -14.67
CA PHE A 305 -28.82 -0.79 -14.73
C PHE A 305 -28.30 -0.57 -16.16
N GLU A 306 -28.97 0.29 -16.93
CA GLU A 306 -28.41 0.81 -18.19
C GLU A 306 -27.27 1.79 -17.85
N LEU A 307 -26.11 1.60 -18.47
CA LEU A 307 -24.96 2.51 -18.32
C LEU A 307 -25.17 3.75 -19.21
N GLU A 308 -25.80 4.79 -18.66
CA GLU A 308 -25.89 6.08 -19.34
C GLU A 308 -24.60 6.90 -19.18
N LEU A 309 -24.06 7.37 -20.30
CA LEU A 309 -22.95 8.31 -20.35
C LEU A 309 -23.45 9.76 -20.47
N ARG A 310 -22.77 10.68 -19.79
CA ARG A 310 -22.87 12.14 -20.02
C ARG A 310 -22.49 12.51 -21.46
N GLU A 311 -22.86 13.70 -21.93
CA GLU A 311 -22.55 14.11 -23.32
C GLU A 311 -21.04 14.25 -23.53
N TYR A 312 -20.29 14.82 -22.60
CA TYR A 312 -18.82 14.83 -22.67
C TYR A 312 -18.22 13.42 -22.62
N GLN A 313 -18.91 12.44 -22.03
CA GLN A 313 -18.43 11.05 -21.96
C GLN A 313 -18.74 10.28 -23.26
N LYS A 314 -19.88 10.57 -23.90
CA LYS A 314 -20.22 10.13 -25.27
C LYS A 314 -19.24 10.71 -26.29
N GLU A 315 -18.92 12.00 -26.18
CA GLU A 315 -17.90 12.69 -26.99
C GLU A 315 -16.53 12.00 -26.87
N LEU A 316 -16.06 11.77 -25.65
CA LEU A 316 -14.79 11.07 -25.39
C LEU A 316 -14.77 9.65 -25.98
N ALA A 317 -15.87 8.91 -25.90
CA ALA A 317 -16.02 7.55 -26.42
C ALA A 317 -16.08 7.48 -27.96
N ALA A 318 -16.64 8.49 -28.61
CA ALA A 318 -17.07 8.42 -30.02
C ALA A 318 -15.99 7.99 -31.05
N PRO A 319 -14.69 8.32 -30.91
CA PRO A 319 -13.66 7.80 -31.82
C PRO A 319 -13.39 6.30 -31.61
N ALA A 320 -13.38 5.84 -30.36
CA ALA A 320 -13.15 4.43 -30.01
C ALA A 320 -14.36 3.55 -30.38
N LEU A 321 -15.59 4.06 -30.19
CA LEU A 321 -16.82 3.39 -30.65
C LEU A 321 -16.90 3.22 -32.18
N LYS A 322 -16.08 3.97 -32.94
CA LYS A 322 -15.90 3.84 -34.40
C LYS A 322 -14.74 2.90 -34.78
N GLY A 323 -14.27 2.09 -33.84
CA GLY A 323 -13.20 1.09 -34.04
C GLY A 323 -11.77 1.64 -34.15
N LYS A 324 -11.56 2.95 -33.95
CA LYS A 324 -10.23 3.57 -34.09
C LYS A 324 -9.34 3.34 -32.87
N ASN A 325 -8.04 3.21 -33.09
CA ASN A 325 -7.08 3.26 -31.99
C ASN A 325 -7.07 4.69 -31.39
N THR A 326 -7.37 4.83 -30.10
CA THR A 326 -7.74 6.13 -29.51
C THR A 326 -7.05 6.37 -28.16
N ILE A 327 -6.44 7.53 -27.98
CA ILE A 327 -6.03 8.03 -26.65
C ILE A 327 -7.14 8.94 -26.12
N ILE A 328 -7.70 8.60 -24.97
CA ILE A 328 -8.74 9.35 -24.27
C ILE A 328 -8.06 10.14 -23.13
N CYS A 329 -7.80 11.43 -23.39
CA CYS A 329 -7.17 12.34 -22.47
C CYS A 329 -8.23 13.25 -21.84
N ALA A 330 -8.60 12.98 -20.59
CA ALA A 330 -9.61 13.74 -19.86
C ALA A 330 -9.21 13.86 -18.38
N PRO A 331 -9.58 14.94 -17.66
CA PRO A 331 -9.13 15.17 -16.29
C PRO A 331 -9.35 14.00 -15.32
N THR A 332 -8.71 14.04 -14.16
CA THR A 332 -9.10 13.21 -13.02
C THR A 332 -10.57 13.45 -12.66
N ASN A 333 -11.23 12.46 -12.07
CA ASN A 333 -12.66 12.48 -11.70
C ASN A 333 -13.70 12.54 -12.85
N SER A 334 -13.30 12.83 -14.11
CA SER A 334 -14.16 12.81 -15.32
C SER A 334 -14.82 11.46 -15.70
N GLY A 335 -14.75 10.44 -14.83
CA GLY A 335 -15.42 9.16 -15.06
C GLY A 335 -14.85 8.28 -16.18
N LYS A 336 -13.54 8.40 -16.49
CA LYS A 336 -12.86 7.61 -17.55
C LYS A 336 -13.17 6.10 -17.54
N THR A 337 -13.37 5.48 -16.36
CA THR A 337 -13.80 4.07 -16.27
C THR A 337 -15.16 3.80 -16.91
N TYR A 338 -16.15 4.71 -16.79
CA TYR A 338 -17.46 4.53 -17.43
C TYR A 338 -17.36 4.60 -18.95
N VAL A 339 -16.51 5.49 -19.48
CA VAL A 339 -16.16 5.53 -20.90
C VAL A 339 -15.53 4.20 -21.35
N ALA A 340 -14.65 3.60 -20.54
CA ALA A 340 -14.06 2.28 -20.82
C ALA A 340 -15.08 1.13 -20.78
N LEU A 341 -16.03 1.16 -19.84
CA LEU A 341 -17.12 0.18 -19.72
C LEU A 341 -18.02 0.20 -20.96
N GLU A 342 -18.44 1.39 -21.42
CA GLU A 342 -19.31 1.50 -22.60
C GLU A 342 -18.58 1.12 -23.90
N ILE A 343 -17.29 1.48 -24.05
CA ILE A 343 -16.46 1.01 -25.17
C ILE A 343 -16.38 -0.52 -25.16
N ALA A 344 -16.14 -1.15 -24.00
CA ALA A 344 -16.11 -2.60 -23.88
C ALA A 344 -17.47 -3.26 -24.18
N LYS A 345 -18.58 -2.67 -23.68
CA LYS A 345 -19.96 -3.11 -23.96
C LYS A 345 -20.23 -3.11 -25.46
N LYS A 346 -20.03 -1.98 -26.13
CA LYS A 346 -20.32 -1.81 -27.57
C LYS A 346 -19.39 -2.63 -28.46
N HIS A 347 -18.12 -2.78 -28.08
CA HIS A 347 -17.18 -3.68 -28.76
C HIS A 347 -17.58 -5.15 -28.61
N LEU A 348 -18.13 -5.59 -27.48
CA LEU A 348 -18.64 -6.95 -27.32
C LEU A 348 -20.03 -7.16 -27.94
N GLU A 349 -20.79 -6.08 -28.16
CA GLU A 349 -22.11 -6.11 -28.81
C GLU A 349 -22.02 -6.18 -30.34
N SER A 350 -21.11 -5.45 -30.98
CA SER A 350 -20.99 -5.44 -32.45
C SER A 350 -20.73 -6.83 -33.04
N PHE A 351 -19.79 -7.58 -32.47
CA PHE A 351 -19.48 -8.97 -32.84
C PHE A 351 -20.62 -9.96 -32.53
N SER A 352 -21.67 -9.55 -31.80
CA SER A 352 -22.85 -10.39 -31.51
C SER A 352 -24.02 -10.17 -32.49
N MET A 353 -23.95 -9.15 -33.35
CA MET A 353 -25.00 -8.85 -34.34
C MET A 353 -24.71 -9.42 -35.74
N ASP A 354 -23.45 -9.75 -36.06
CA ASP A 354 -23.04 -10.42 -37.31
C ASP A 354 -23.43 -11.92 -37.38
N THR A 355 -24.37 -12.36 -36.53
CA THR A 355 -24.64 -13.79 -36.25
C THR A 355 -25.67 -14.45 -37.16
N GLU A 356 -26.44 -13.70 -37.94
CA GLU A 356 -27.45 -14.28 -38.86
C GLU A 356 -26.86 -14.76 -40.20
N ALA A 357 -25.56 -14.59 -40.45
CA ALA A 357 -24.91 -15.01 -41.69
C ALA A 357 -23.53 -15.70 -41.52
N ALA A 358 -23.49 -16.96 -41.98
CA ALA A 358 -22.34 -17.84 -42.24
C ALA A 358 -21.69 -18.58 -41.05
N ASP A 359 -21.77 -19.92 -41.14
CA ASP A 359 -20.86 -20.96 -40.59
C ASP A 359 -20.20 -20.69 -39.23
N CYS A 360 -20.90 -21.08 -38.16
CA CYS A 360 -20.50 -20.86 -36.77
C CYS A 360 -19.31 -21.74 -36.30
N SER A 361 -18.66 -22.52 -37.16
CA SER A 361 -17.67 -23.52 -36.75
C SER A 361 -16.27 -22.97 -36.41
N ASN A 362 -15.90 -21.77 -36.88
CA ASN A 362 -14.51 -21.31 -36.88
C ASN A 362 -14.24 -19.84 -36.48
N ARG A 363 -15.26 -19.04 -36.11
CA ARG A 363 -15.04 -17.65 -35.67
C ARG A 363 -14.67 -17.57 -34.17
N LYS A 364 -13.50 -17.00 -33.86
CA LYS A 364 -13.09 -16.68 -32.47
C LYS A 364 -14.05 -15.65 -31.86
N GLN A 365 -14.48 -15.87 -30.62
CA GLN A 365 -15.21 -14.87 -29.84
C GLN A 365 -14.31 -13.64 -29.54
N PRO A 366 -14.86 -12.42 -29.48
CA PRO A 366 -14.12 -11.24 -29.04
C PRO A 366 -13.67 -11.39 -27.57
N LYS A 367 -12.50 -10.82 -27.26
CA LYS A 367 -11.92 -10.74 -25.92
C LYS A 367 -11.43 -9.32 -25.65
N VAL A 368 -11.77 -8.79 -24.48
CA VAL A 368 -11.40 -7.45 -24.00
C VAL A 368 -10.42 -7.61 -22.83
N VAL A 369 -9.26 -6.96 -22.91
CA VAL A 369 -8.27 -6.95 -21.82
C VAL A 369 -8.07 -5.53 -21.31
N PHE A 370 -8.48 -5.28 -20.06
CA PHE A 370 -8.26 -4.05 -19.33
C PHE A 370 -6.98 -4.15 -18.49
N ILE A 371 -6.03 -3.27 -18.79
CA ILE A 371 -4.65 -3.32 -18.32
C ILE A 371 -4.42 -2.17 -17.35
N VAL A 372 -3.98 -2.51 -16.14
CA VAL A 372 -3.69 -1.56 -15.06
C VAL A 372 -2.24 -1.60 -14.60
N SER A 373 -1.82 -0.54 -13.91
CA SER A 373 -0.45 -0.34 -13.41
C SER A 373 -0.19 -0.96 -12.04
N THR A 374 -1.21 -1.09 -11.18
CA THR A 374 -1.12 -1.63 -9.81
C THR A 374 -2.07 -2.81 -9.61
N VAL A 375 -1.83 -3.62 -8.57
CA VAL A 375 -2.69 -4.77 -8.24
C VAL A 375 -4.04 -4.32 -7.65
N ASN A 376 -4.05 -3.27 -6.83
CA ASN A 376 -5.28 -2.77 -6.20
C ASN A 376 -6.32 -2.31 -7.24
N LEU A 377 -5.86 -1.70 -8.35
CA LEU A 377 -6.72 -1.37 -9.49
C LEU A 377 -7.34 -2.62 -10.16
N VAL A 378 -6.71 -3.80 -10.08
CA VAL A 378 -7.26 -5.01 -10.69
C VAL A 378 -8.60 -5.36 -10.04
N SER A 379 -8.65 -5.48 -8.70
CA SER A 379 -9.90 -5.76 -7.98
C SER A 379 -10.93 -4.65 -8.21
N GLN A 380 -10.53 -3.38 -8.02
CA GLN A 380 -11.44 -2.23 -8.11
C GLN A 380 -12.09 -2.08 -9.49
N GLN A 381 -11.31 -2.22 -10.58
CA GLN A 381 -11.85 -2.11 -11.93
C GLN A 381 -12.63 -3.38 -12.29
N LYS A 382 -12.21 -4.58 -11.83
CA LYS A 382 -12.95 -5.84 -12.04
C LYS A 382 -14.33 -5.83 -11.40
N GLU A 383 -14.48 -5.33 -10.17
CA GLU A 383 -15.79 -5.17 -9.52
C GLU A 383 -16.75 -4.29 -10.34
N ARG A 384 -16.24 -3.21 -10.96
CA ARG A 384 -17.04 -2.37 -11.88
C ARG A 384 -17.41 -3.10 -13.17
N PHE A 385 -16.47 -3.79 -13.81
CA PHE A 385 -16.75 -4.60 -15.00
C PHE A 385 -17.75 -5.74 -14.71
N GLU A 386 -17.64 -6.37 -13.54
CA GLU A 386 -18.54 -7.44 -13.09
C GLU A 386 -19.95 -6.90 -12.77
N ALA A 387 -20.06 -5.74 -12.11
CA ALA A 387 -21.33 -5.09 -11.83
C ALA A 387 -22.09 -4.63 -13.09
N TYR A 388 -21.40 -4.00 -14.06
CA TYR A 388 -22.05 -3.45 -15.25
C TYR A 388 -22.16 -4.42 -16.44
N LEU A 389 -21.29 -5.43 -16.54
CA LEU A 389 -21.23 -6.33 -17.72
C LEU A 389 -21.22 -7.83 -17.36
N GLY A 390 -20.97 -8.21 -16.10
CA GLY A 390 -20.85 -9.60 -15.66
C GLY A 390 -22.10 -10.46 -15.88
N TYR A 391 -23.28 -9.85 -15.99
CA TYR A 391 -24.54 -10.54 -16.29
C TYR A 391 -24.60 -11.15 -17.70
N LYS A 392 -23.79 -10.64 -18.64
CA LYS A 392 -23.75 -11.04 -20.06
C LYS A 392 -22.38 -11.55 -20.50
N TYR A 393 -21.31 -11.04 -19.91
CA TYR A 393 -19.93 -11.28 -20.30
C TYR A 393 -19.08 -11.67 -19.09
N PRO A 394 -18.59 -12.93 -18.96
CA PRO A 394 -17.82 -13.34 -17.80
C PRO A 394 -16.52 -12.54 -17.66
N VAL A 395 -16.29 -12.03 -16.45
CA VAL A 395 -15.16 -11.15 -16.08
C VAL A 395 -14.21 -11.88 -15.14
N VAL A 396 -12.90 -11.79 -15.37
CA VAL A 396 -11.87 -12.38 -14.49
C VAL A 396 -10.79 -11.36 -14.13
N ASP A 397 -10.40 -11.34 -12.85
CA ASP A 397 -9.23 -10.62 -12.34
C ASP A 397 -7.98 -11.52 -12.32
N ILE A 398 -6.85 -11.02 -12.82
CA ILE A 398 -5.57 -11.74 -12.81
C ILE A 398 -4.43 -10.81 -12.38
N SER A 399 -3.71 -11.18 -11.33
CA SER A 399 -2.60 -10.37 -10.78
C SER A 399 -1.55 -11.25 -10.13
N GLY A 400 -0.36 -10.69 -9.84
CA GLY A 400 0.70 -11.41 -9.14
C GLY A 400 0.38 -11.82 -7.69
N ALA A 401 -0.70 -11.30 -7.09
CA ALA A 401 -1.19 -11.71 -5.77
C ALA A 401 -2.34 -12.75 -5.84
N LYS A 402 -2.86 -13.02 -7.04
CA LYS A 402 -3.88 -14.04 -7.33
C LYS A 402 -3.50 -14.81 -8.61
N ALA A 403 -2.21 -15.16 -8.74
CA ALA A 403 -1.73 -15.87 -9.92
C ALA A 403 -2.33 -17.28 -9.92
N THR A 404 -3.24 -17.55 -10.84
CA THR A 404 -3.88 -18.86 -10.96
C THR A 404 -2.90 -19.86 -11.56
N GLU A 405 -2.84 -21.07 -11.00
CA GLU A 405 -2.14 -22.22 -11.60
C GLU A 405 -2.62 -22.51 -13.03
N VAL A 406 -3.84 -22.08 -13.37
CA VAL A 406 -4.40 -22.10 -14.73
C VAL A 406 -3.77 -20.98 -15.59
N PRO A 407 -3.05 -21.29 -16.68
CA PRO A 407 -2.45 -20.26 -17.54
C PRO A 407 -3.49 -19.42 -18.28
N LEU A 408 -3.15 -18.15 -18.58
CA LEU A 408 -4.03 -17.19 -19.25
C LEU A 408 -4.67 -17.74 -20.54
N LYS A 409 -3.95 -18.56 -21.31
CA LYS A 409 -4.44 -19.20 -22.54
C LYS A 409 -5.67 -20.09 -22.34
N TYR A 410 -5.85 -20.67 -21.15
CA TYR A 410 -7.04 -21.46 -20.82
C TYR A 410 -8.18 -20.54 -20.37
N LEU A 411 -7.88 -19.49 -19.59
CA LEU A 411 -8.88 -18.50 -19.17
C LEU A 411 -9.47 -17.70 -20.35
N LEU A 412 -8.68 -17.45 -21.40
CA LEU A 412 -9.13 -16.86 -22.68
C LEU A 412 -10.25 -17.65 -23.37
N LYS A 413 -10.39 -18.96 -23.08
CA LYS A 413 -11.45 -19.80 -23.64
C LYS A 413 -12.79 -19.62 -22.92
N SER A 414 -12.77 -19.32 -21.62
CA SER A 414 -13.97 -19.30 -20.75
C SER A 414 -14.48 -17.92 -20.40
N HIS A 415 -13.64 -16.87 -20.43
CA HIS A 415 -14.03 -15.50 -20.09
C HIS A 415 -13.99 -14.58 -21.31
N SER A 416 -14.68 -13.44 -21.23
CA SER A 416 -14.74 -12.44 -22.31
C SER A 416 -14.06 -11.12 -21.94
N ILE A 417 -14.00 -10.80 -20.64
CA ILE A 417 -13.37 -9.59 -20.11
C ILE A 417 -12.31 -9.99 -19.08
N PHE A 418 -11.11 -9.44 -19.22
CA PHE A 418 -9.97 -9.73 -18.37
C PHE A 418 -9.45 -8.41 -17.78
N VAL A 419 -9.38 -8.31 -16.46
CA VAL A 419 -8.74 -7.18 -15.78
C VAL A 419 -7.42 -7.67 -15.20
N MET A 420 -6.30 -7.06 -15.57
CA MET A 420 -4.97 -7.57 -15.15
C MET A 420 -3.88 -6.51 -15.08
N THR A 421 -2.83 -6.80 -14.30
CA THR A 421 -1.59 -6.00 -14.38
C THR A 421 -0.80 -6.34 -15.64
N ALA A 422 -0.21 -5.33 -16.28
CA ALA A 422 0.46 -5.49 -17.58
C ALA A 422 1.57 -6.56 -17.61
N GLN A 423 2.25 -6.83 -16.49
CA GLN A 423 3.33 -7.82 -16.46
C GLN A 423 2.81 -9.25 -16.68
N ILE A 424 1.56 -9.56 -16.31
CA ILE A 424 0.92 -10.85 -16.60
C ILE A 424 0.82 -11.06 -18.12
N LEU A 425 0.34 -10.06 -18.86
CA LEU A 425 0.25 -10.15 -20.33
C LEU A 425 1.64 -10.16 -20.98
N VAL A 426 2.63 -9.42 -20.46
CA VAL A 426 4.02 -9.50 -20.94
C VAL A 426 4.58 -10.92 -20.76
N ASN A 427 4.32 -11.59 -19.64
CA ASN A 427 4.75 -12.97 -19.40
C ASN A 427 4.02 -13.95 -20.35
N ALA A 428 2.70 -13.90 -20.42
CA ALA A 428 1.89 -14.81 -21.24
C ALA A 428 2.15 -14.66 -22.76
N LEU A 429 2.45 -13.44 -23.23
CA LEU A 429 2.94 -13.23 -24.59
C LEU A 429 4.32 -13.87 -24.79
N ASN A 430 5.25 -13.67 -23.85
CA ASN A 430 6.65 -14.05 -24.02
C ASN A 430 7.00 -15.48 -23.59
N SER A 431 6.07 -16.25 -23.00
CA SER A 431 6.34 -17.65 -22.65
C SER A 431 6.80 -18.46 -23.85
N LYS A 432 7.78 -19.33 -23.62
CA LYS A 432 8.31 -20.30 -24.59
C LYS A 432 7.39 -21.53 -24.70
N ASN A 433 6.63 -21.83 -23.64
CA ASN A 433 5.70 -22.95 -23.64
C ASN A 433 4.51 -22.63 -24.55
N LYS A 434 4.29 -23.46 -25.57
CA LYS A 434 3.16 -23.30 -26.53
C LYS A 434 1.79 -23.45 -25.86
N GLU A 435 1.70 -24.08 -24.70
CA GLU A 435 0.46 -24.28 -23.96
C GLU A 435 0.07 -23.06 -23.09
N GLU A 436 1.05 -22.27 -22.68
CA GLU A 436 0.85 -20.98 -21.98
C GLU A 436 0.78 -19.79 -22.94
N GLN A 437 1.53 -19.86 -24.06
CA GLN A 437 1.75 -18.72 -24.94
C GLN A 437 0.45 -18.20 -25.57
N VAL A 438 0.16 -16.93 -25.31
CA VAL A 438 -0.96 -16.17 -25.87
C VAL A 438 -0.50 -15.38 -27.10
N ASN A 439 -1.36 -15.30 -28.11
CA ASN A 439 -1.15 -14.46 -29.29
C ASN A 439 -2.03 -13.20 -29.22
N LEU A 440 -1.56 -12.08 -29.79
CA LEU A 440 -2.37 -10.86 -29.85
C LEU A 440 -3.63 -11.03 -30.71
N GLU A 441 -3.61 -11.95 -31.69
CA GLU A 441 -4.77 -12.37 -32.50
C GLU A 441 -5.85 -13.15 -31.71
N GLU A 442 -5.65 -13.38 -30.41
CA GLU A 442 -6.65 -13.94 -29.48
C GLU A 442 -7.32 -12.84 -28.65
N ILE A 443 -6.89 -11.58 -28.80
CA ILE A 443 -7.44 -10.39 -28.14
C ILE A 443 -8.03 -9.47 -29.21
N SER A 444 -9.20 -8.90 -28.95
CA SER A 444 -9.88 -7.99 -29.89
C SER A 444 -9.83 -6.52 -29.46
N LEU A 445 -9.64 -6.24 -28.17
CA LEU A 445 -9.57 -4.89 -27.61
C LEU A 445 -8.60 -4.87 -26.41
N LEU A 446 -7.63 -3.95 -26.46
CA LEU A 446 -6.70 -3.62 -25.38
C LEU A 446 -7.07 -2.25 -24.81
N LEU A 447 -7.45 -2.21 -23.53
CA LEU A 447 -7.75 -1.00 -22.78
C LEU A 447 -6.61 -0.73 -21.79
N PHE A 448 -5.91 0.40 -21.90
CA PHE A 448 -4.79 0.76 -21.03
C PHE A 448 -5.18 1.89 -20.07
N ASP A 449 -5.28 1.60 -18.77
CA ASP A 449 -5.47 2.61 -17.71
C ASP A 449 -4.15 3.33 -17.41
N GLU A 450 -4.19 4.64 -17.23
CA GLU A 450 -3.02 5.55 -17.23
C GLU A 450 -1.99 5.25 -18.34
N CYS A 451 -2.45 5.31 -19.59
CA CYS A 451 -1.72 4.94 -20.80
C CYS A 451 -0.44 5.77 -21.06
N HIS A 452 -0.23 6.90 -20.38
CA HIS A 452 0.99 7.70 -20.47
C HIS A 452 2.25 6.90 -20.06
N HIS A 453 2.09 5.80 -19.31
CA HIS A 453 3.15 4.84 -19.01
C HIS A 453 3.61 3.99 -20.21
N ALA A 454 3.01 4.14 -21.41
CA ALA A 454 3.41 3.45 -22.64
C ALA A 454 4.71 4.02 -23.27
N HIS A 455 5.79 4.06 -22.50
CA HIS A 455 7.08 4.61 -22.90
C HIS A 455 8.27 3.91 -22.18
N LYS A 456 9.48 4.03 -22.74
CA LYS A 456 10.73 3.38 -22.25
C LYS A 456 10.56 1.85 -22.11
N GLU A 457 11.14 1.25 -21.06
CA GLU A 457 11.09 -0.20 -20.81
C GLU A 457 9.86 -0.67 -20.00
N HIS A 458 8.84 0.17 -19.78
CA HIS A 458 7.64 -0.16 -18.99
C HIS A 458 6.83 -1.32 -19.62
N PRO A 459 6.15 -2.19 -18.84
CA PRO A 459 5.35 -3.30 -19.38
C PRO A 459 4.33 -2.92 -20.46
N TYR A 460 3.70 -1.74 -20.37
CA TYR A 460 2.79 -1.24 -21.42
C TYR A 460 3.53 -1.07 -22.76
N SER A 461 4.71 -0.44 -22.71
CA SER A 461 5.62 -0.33 -23.85
C SER A 461 5.93 -1.72 -24.40
N ARG A 462 6.30 -2.69 -23.54
CA ARG A 462 6.63 -4.08 -23.94
C ARG A 462 5.51 -4.82 -24.67
N ILE A 463 4.26 -4.68 -24.23
CA ILE A 463 3.09 -5.22 -24.96
C ILE A 463 3.02 -4.60 -26.36
N MET A 464 3.16 -3.28 -26.43
CA MET A 464 3.11 -2.56 -27.71
C MET A 464 4.35 -2.76 -28.59
N GLU A 465 5.53 -3.11 -28.06
CA GLU A 465 6.69 -3.52 -28.88
C GLU A 465 6.36 -4.77 -29.69
N ARG A 466 5.58 -5.69 -29.11
CA ARG A 466 5.13 -6.92 -29.77
C ARG A 466 4.00 -6.64 -30.77
N TYR A 467 3.03 -5.82 -30.40
CA TYR A 467 1.96 -5.34 -31.29
C TYR A 467 2.54 -4.69 -32.56
N LEU A 468 3.41 -3.69 -32.39
CA LEU A 468 4.04 -2.97 -33.50
C LEU A 468 5.01 -3.84 -34.31
N ALA A 469 5.57 -4.90 -33.71
CA ALA A 469 6.36 -5.89 -34.44
C ALA A 469 5.49 -6.83 -35.30
N PHE A 470 4.27 -7.18 -34.87
CA PHE A 470 3.31 -7.91 -35.71
C PHE A 470 2.75 -7.02 -36.84
N LYS A 471 2.37 -5.77 -36.53
CA LYS A 471 1.87 -4.78 -37.52
C LYS A 471 2.82 -4.53 -38.70
N LYS A 472 4.11 -4.87 -38.56
CA LYS A 472 5.16 -4.67 -39.59
C LYS A 472 5.64 -5.94 -40.27
N GLN A 473 5.15 -7.12 -39.90
CA GLN A 473 5.55 -8.37 -40.56
C GLN A 473 4.90 -8.47 -41.95
N PRO A 474 5.67 -8.52 -43.07
CA PRO A 474 5.09 -8.54 -44.42
C PRO A 474 4.25 -9.77 -44.77
N ARG A 475 4.19 -10.77 -43.89
CA ARG A 475 3.41 -12.01 -44.02
C ARG A 475 2.30 -12.17 -42.98
N HIS A 476 2.13 -11.21 -42.05
CA HIS A 476 1.06 -11.26 -41.06
C HIS A 476 -0.25 -10.78 -41.71
N GLN A 477 -1.25 -11.65 -41.69
CA GLN A 477 -2.59 -11.41 -42.25
C GLN A 477 -3.70 -11.52 -41.17
N GLY A 478 -3.31 -11.65 -39.90
CA GLY A 478 -4.23 -11.75 -38.78
C GLY A 478 -4.78 -10.38 -38.33
N PRO A 479 -5.94 -10.34 -37.65
CA PRO A 479 -6.43 -9.13 -37.02
C PRO A 479 -5.59 -8.79 -35.78
N LEU A 480 -5.29 -7.51 -35.61
CA LEU A 480 -4.73 -6.96 -34.37
C LEU A 480 -5.87 -6.38 -33.51
N PRO A 481 -5.73 -6.38 -32.17
CA PRO A 481 -6.71 -5.74 -31.30
C PRO A 481 -6.77 -4.22 -31.55
N GLN A 482 -7.96 -3.65 -31.35
CA GLN A 482 -8.10 -2.21 -31.17
C GLN A 482 -7.38 -1.80 -29.86
N VAL A 483 -6.77 -0.62 -29.85
CA VAL A 483 -6.05 -0.07 -28.69
C VAL A 483 -6.71 1.22 -28.23
N VAL A 484 -7.16 1.25 -26.97
CA VAL A 484 -7.65 2.47 -26.33
C VAL A 484 -6.86 2.74 -25.06
N GLY A 485 -6.30 3.94 -24.92
CA GLY A 485 -5.55 4.36 -23.74
C GLY A 485 -6.25 5.49 -23.00
N PHE A 486 -6.36 5.41 -21.68
CA PHE A 486 -6.98 6.42 -20.82
C PHE A 486 -5.91 7.14 -20.00
N THR A 487 -5.98 8.47 -19.88
CA THR A 487 -5.10 9.19 -18.93
C THR A 487 -5.66 10.56 -18.54
N ALA A 488 -5.17 11.11 -17.41
CA ALA A 488 -5.34 12.52 -17.05
C ALA A 488 -4.29 13.46 -17.67
N SER A 489 -3.13 12.95 -18.11
CA SER A 489 -2.05 13.78 -18.66
C SER A 489 -1.12 12.94 -19.54
N LEU A 490 -0.81 13.44 -20.74
CA LEU A 490 0.23 12.86 -21.61
C LEU A 490 1.65 13.34 -21.25
N GLY A 491 1.76 14.35 -20.39
CA GLY A 491 3.02 14.96 -19.96
C GLY A 491 3.82 15.65 -21.08
N THR A 492 5.05 16.05 -20.75
CA THR A 492 6.00 16.68 -21.69
C THR A 492 7.38 16.05 -21.68
N GLY A 493 7.60 15.03 -20.82
CA GLY A 493 8.87 14.33 -20.67
C GLY A 493 10.02 15.26 -20.24
N LYS A 494 10.85 15.67 -21.21
CA LYS A 494 12.00 16.58 -21.02
C LYS A 494 11.87 17.89 -21.83
N ALA A 495 10.72 18.19 -22.41
CA ALA A 495 10.52 19.39 -23.22
C ALA A 495 10.79 20.70 -22.43
N LYS A 496 11.10 21.74 -23.21
CA LYS A 496 11.24 23.15 -22.80
C LYS A 496 10.55 24.13 -23.76
N SER A 497 9.96 23.62 -24.84
CA SER A 497 9.24 24.36 -25.87
C SER A 497 8.07 23.49 -26.37
N VAL A 498 7.13 24.09 -27.10
CA VAL A 498 5.86 23.45 -27.48
C VAL A 498 6.08 22.35 -28.51
N GLU A 499 7.05 22.53 -29.41
CA GLU A 499 7.42 21.61 -30.48
C GLU A 499 7.96 20.30 -29.88
N LYS A 500 8.77 20.41 -28.81
CA LYS A 500 9.30 19.26 -28.07
C LYS A 500 8.27 18.59 -27.17
N ALA A 501 7.16 19.27 -26.86
CA ALA A 501 5.99 18.65 -26.24
C ALA A 501 5.09 17.98 -27.30
N GLU A 502 4.96 18.54 -28.51
CA GLU A 502 4.32 17.92 -29.66
C GLU A 502 5.02 16.61 -30.03
N GLU A 503 6.35 16.62 -30.16
CA GLU A 503 7.19 15.42 -30.34
C GLU A 503 6.92 14.36 -29.26
N HIS A 504 6.70 14.76 -28.01
CA HIS A 504 6.42 13.84 -26.91
C HIS A 504 5.01 13.22 -27.01
N ILE A 505 3.99 14.03 -27.29
CA ILE A 505 2.61 13.57 -27.50
C ILE A 505 2.52 12.64 -28.72
N LEU A 506 3.21 12.98 -29.81
CA LEU A 506 3.32 12.13 -30.99
C LEU A 506 4.09 10.83 -30.70
N LEU A 507 5.10 10.85 -29.84
CA LEU A 507 5.82 9.65 -29.41
C LEU A 507 4.97 8.71 -28.56
N VAL A 508 4.16 9.24 -27.62
CA VAL A 508 3.20 8.42 -26.85
C VAL A 508 2.13 7.84 -27.77
N SER A 509 1.59 8.67 -28.69
CA SER A 509 0.64 8.24 -29.73
C SER A 509 1.22 7.12 -30.60
N ALA A 510 2.46 7.26 -31.05
CA ALA A 510 3.15 6.27 -31.85
C ALA A 510 3.41 4.95 -31.11
N ASN A 511 3.68 4.99 -29.79
CA ASN A 511 3.86 3.78 -28.99
C ASN A 511 2.53 3.04 -28.75
N LEU A 512 1.41 3.75 -28.63
CA LEU A 512 0.07 3.18 -28.48
C LEU A 512 -0.64 2.88 -29.81
N ASP A 513 0.02 3.13 -30.95
CA ASP A 513 -0.55 3.02 -32.30
C ASP A 513 -1.85 3.83 -32.50
N ALA A 514 -1.94 4.97 -31.79
CA ALA A 514 -3.14 5.80 -31.76
C ALA A 514 -3.34 6.54 -33.09
N GLU A 515 -4.59 6.57 -33.56
CA GLU A 515 -5.05 7.34 -34.72
C GLU A 515 -5.68 8.67 -34.33
N VAL A 516 -6.24 8.78 -33.11
CA VAL A 516 -6.95 9.97 -32.62
C VAL A 516 -6.61 10.19 -31.15
N ILE A 517 -6.47 11.46 -30.74
CA ILE A 517 -6.47 11.88 -29.33
C ILE A 517 -7.81 12.56 -29.02
N SER A 518 -8.66 11.83 -28.29
CA SER A 518 -9.98 12.25 -27.83
C SER A 518 -9.87 13.07 -26.54
N THR A 519 -10.58 14.19 -26.49
CA THR A 519 -10.67 15.15 -25.37
C THR A 519 -12.05 15.81 -25.45
N VAL A 520 -12.55 16.38 -24.36
CA VAL A 520 -13.75 17.24 -24.40
C VAL A 520 -13.43 18.58 -25.09
N GLN A 521 -14.12 18.86 -26.19
CA GLN A 521 -14.06 20.08 -27.00
C GLN A 521 -15.43 20.75 -27.05
N GLU A 522 -16.50 19.99 -27.29
CA GLU A 522 -17.87 20.50 -27.43
C GLU A 522 -18.54 20.67 -26.05
N ASN A 523 -18.41 19.68 -25.17
CA ASN A 523 -19.15 19.63 -23.90
C ASN A 523 -18.36 20.14 -22.68
N GLN A 524 -17.50 21.15 -22.87
CA GLN A 524 -16.60 21.64 -21.80
C GLN A 524 -17.36 22.15 -20.57
N SER A 525 -18.44 22.91 -20.76
CA SER A 525 -19.28 23.42 -19.67
C SER A 525 -20.17 22.35 -19.00
N GLU A 526 -20.21 21.12 -19.52
CA GLU A 526 -20.72 19.96 -18.76
C GLU A 526 -19.60 19.35 -17.92
N LEU A 527 -18.41 19.14 -18.50
CA LEU A 527 -17.24 18.60 -17.80
C LEU A 527 -16.88 19.42 -16.55
N GLU A 528 -16.90 20.75 -16.65
CA GLU A 528 -16.58 21.67 -15.55
C GLU A 528 -17.50 21.52 -14.33
N LYS A 529 -18.75 21.05 -14.53
CA LYS A 529 -19.72 20.81 -13.44
C LYS A 529 -19.50 19.49 -12.69
N TYR A 530 -18.66 18.59 -13.22
CA TYR A 530 -18.42 17.25 -12.67
C TYR A 530 -16.95 16.93 -12.40
N ALA A 531 -16.02 17.73 -12.92
CA ALA A 531 -14.57 17.52 -12.82
C ALA A 531 -13.87 18.73 -12.17
N ASN A 532 -14.28 19.05 -10.94
CA ASN A 532 -13.80 20.21 -10.18
C ASN A 532 -12.27 20.25 -10.12
N VAL A 533 -11.70 21.41 -10.45
CA VAL A 533 -10.26 21.68 -10.29
C VAL A 533 -10.05 22.39 -8.95
N PRO A 534 -9.40 21.77 -7.96
CA PRO A 534 -9.24 22.36 -6.63
C PRO A 534 -8.31 23.58 -6.67
N THR A 535 -8.57 24.55 -5.79
CA THR A 535 -7.76 25.77 -5.65
C THR A 535 -6.31 25.40 -5.34
N ARG A 536 -5.36 26.07 -6.02
CA ARG A 536 -3.93 25.79 -5.94
C ARG A 536 -3.18 26.90 -5.22
N GLU A 537 -2.71 26.62 -4.01
CA GLU A 537 -1.91 27.55 -3.20
C GLU A 537 -0.45 27.10 -3.10
N VAL A 538 0.50 28.04 -3.13
CA VAL A 538 1.93 27.75 -2.98
C VAL A 538 2.48 28.57 -1.81
N PHE A 539 2.97 27.88 -0.79
CA PHE A 539 3.51 28.46 0.44
C PHE A 539 5.04 28.25 0.48
N GLN A 540 5.80 29.32 0.27
CA GLN A 540 7.23 29.34 0.53
C GLN A 540 7.48 29.72 2.00
N VAL A 541 8.29 28.94 2.71
CA VAL A 541 8.65 29.21 4.11
C VAL A 541 10.14 29.59 4.20
N PRO A 542 10.51 30.77 4.72
CA PRO A 542 11.90 31.16 4.91
C PRO A 542 12.66 30.20 5.85
N THR A 543 13.91 29.90 5.54
CA THR A 543 14.77 29.08 6.41
C THR A 543 15.44 29.92 7.50
N THR A 544 15.46 29.38 8.72
CA THR A 544 16.10 29.98 9.90
C THR A 544 17.57 29.56 9.97
N GLY A 545 18.49 30.43 9.54
CA GLY A 545 19.90 30.10 9.27
C GLY A 545 20.83 29.79 10.47
N LYS A 546 20.35 29.12 11.52
CA LYS A 546 21.14 28.62 12.66
C LYS A 546 20.57 27.32 13.24
N ASP A 547 20.55 26.24 12.45
CA ASP A 547 20.20 24.92 12.97
C ASP A 547 21.42 24.27 13.69
N PRO A 548 21.30 23.90 14.99
CA PRO A 548 22.39 23.31 15.75
C PRO A 548 22.63 21.83 15.40
N PHE A 549 21.61 21.10 14.95
CA PHE A 549 21.73 19.72 14.49
C PHE A 549 22.42 19.66 13.14
N GLU A 550 22.01 20.50 12.19
CA GLU A 550 22.69 20.62 10.90
C GLU A 550 24.17 20.99 11.10
N LYS A 551 24.46 21.96 11.97
CA LYS A 551 25.83 22.37 12.30
C LYS A 551 26.65 21.23 12.90
N ILE A 552 26.12 20.51 13.89
CA ILE A 552 26.85 19.43 14.58
C ILE A 552 27.04 18.23 13.65
N VAL A 553 25.98 17.77 12.97
CA VAL A 553 26.06 16.63 12.05
C VAL A 553 26.96 16.94 10.85
N SER A 554 26.89 18.14 10.27
CA SER A 554 27.81 18.54 9.19
C SER A 554 29.27 18.55 9.67
N GLN A 555 29.56 18.90 10.93
CA GLN A 555 30.92 18.76 11.49
C GLN A 555 31.38 17.30 11.61
N ILE A 556 30.48 16.34 11.89
CA ILE A 556 30.82 14.90 11.83
C ILE A 556 31.11 14.51 10.39
N MET A 557 30.25 14.90 9.45
CA MET A 557 30.39 14.56 8.02
C MET A 557 31.71 15.13 7.46
N THR A 558 32.07 16.38 7.77
CA THR A 558 33.37 16.96 7.39
C THR A 558 34.56 16.25 8.03
N LYS A 559 34.46 15.75 9.27
CA LYS A 559 35.50 14.89 9.87
C LYS A 559 35.64 13.55 9.12
N ILE A 560 34.52 12.94 8.74
CA ILE A 560 34.51 11.68 7.96
C ILE A 560 35.08 11.91 6.56
N GLU A 561 34.66 12.98 5.86
CA GLU A 561 35.22 13.42 4.58
C GLU A 561 36.72 13.72 4.66
N THR A 562 37.20 14.30 5.77
CA THR A 562 38.64 14.53 6.00
C THR A 562 39.38 13.20 6.12
N LYS A 563 38.79 12.18 6.78
CA LYS A 563 39.35 10.82 6.82
C LYS A 563 39.32 10.16 5.43
N VAL A 564 38.23 10.28 4.68
CA VAL A 564 38.14 9.80 3.29
C VAL A 564 39.20 10.45 2.41
N LYS A 565 39.40 11.77 2.52
CA LYS A 565 40.46 12.51 1.81
C LYS A 565 41.86 12.10 2.26
N GLY A 566 42.05 11.74 3.53
CA GLY A 566 43.31 11.19 4.04
C GLY A 566 43.65 9.81 3.47
N ILE A 567 42.65 8.95 3.23
CA ILE A 567 42.83 7.62 2.64
C ILE A 567 42.97 7.72 1.10
N LYS A 568 42.05 8.41 0.42
CA LYS A 568 42.01 8.48 -1.05
C LYS A 568 42.96 9.52 -1.66
N GLY A 569 43.34 10.57 -0.95
CA GLY A 569 44.22 11.62 -1.46
C GLY A 569 43.73 12.21 -2.79
N LYS A 570 44.54 12.03 -3.85
CA LYS A 570 44.23 12.46 -5.24
C LYS A 570 43.30 11.51 -6.00
N LEU A 571 43.05 10.29 -5.50
CA LEU A 571 42.22 9.26 -6.16
C LEU A 571 40.71 9.47 -5.92
N LEU A 572 40.31 10.51 -5.19
CA LEU A 572 38.91 10.85 -4.97
C LEU A 572 38.35 11.56 -6.23
N LYS A 573 37.53 10.84 -7.01
CA LYS A 573 37.06 11.26 -8.35
C LYS A 573 36.28 12.58 -8.40
N SER A 574 35.72 13.04 -7.28
CA SER A 574 35.02 14.33 -7.16
C SER A 574 35.01 14.84 -5.71
N VAL A 575 34.97 16.16 -5.53
CA VAL A 575 34.95 16.82 -4.21
C VAL A 575 33.55 16.68 -3.58
N PRO A 576 33.41 16.38 -2.27
CA PRO A 576 32.12 16.38 -1.59
C PRO A 576 31.47 17.78 -1.64
N PRO A 577 30.19 17.90 -2.03
CA PRO A 577 29.45 19.17 -1.97
C PRO A 577 29.38 19.74 -0.55
N ASP A 578 29.28 21.07 -0.44
CA ASP A 578 29.22 21.76 0.86
C ASP A 578 27.88 21.58 1.58
N GLU A 579 26.75 21.70 0.86
CA GLU A 579 25.41 21.48 1.42
C GLU A 579 25.16 19.98 1.66
N LYS A 580 25.46 19.52 2.87
CA LYS A 580 25.39 18.09 3.27
C LYS A 580 23.97 17.50 3.21
N GLY A 581 22.94 18.33 3.38
CA GLY A 581 21.53 17.97 3.19
C GLY A 581 21.09 17.85 1.72
N SER A 582 21.93 18.23 0.75
CA SER A 582 21.51 18.37 -0.65
C SER A 582 21.33 17.05 -1.40
N GLN A 583 20.52 17.11 -2.46
CA GLN A 583 20.41 16.03 -3.45
C GLN A 583 21.73 15.76 -4.18
N GLN A 584 22.60 16.77 -4.32
CA GLN A 584 23.92 16.65 -4.94
C GLN A 584 24.87 15.87 -4.03
N TYR A 585 24.86 16.16 -2.72
CA TYR A 585 25.64 15.44 -1.74
C TYR A 585 25.25 13.95 -1.71
N ARG A 586 23.95 13.64 -1.74
CA ARG A 586 23.47 12.25 -1.88
C ARG A 586 24.02 11.55 -3.12
N GLN A 587 24.05 12.23 -4.27
CA GLN A 587 24.59 11.69 -5.51
C GLN A 587 26.10 11.46 -5.43
N TRP A 588 26.83 12.34 -4.73
CA TRP A 588 28.25 12.17 -4.44
C TRP A 588 28.52 10.97 -3.53
N VAL A 589 27.81 10.81 -2.41
CA VAL A 589 27.94 9.64 -1.51
C VAL A 589 27.60 8.34 -2.25
N GLU A 590 26.54 8.33 -3.06
CA GLU A 590 26.18 7.18 -3.92
C GLU A 590 27.22 6.92 -5.01
N GLY A 591 28.03 7.89 -5.42
CA GLY A 591 29.19 7.70 -6.29
C GLY A 591 30.35 7.08 -5.52
N PHE A 592 30.79 7.76 -4.45
CA PHE A 592 31.86 7.35 -3.55
C PHE A 592 31.66 5.92 -2.98
N TYR A 593 30.44 5.53 -2.62
CA TYR A 593 30.13 4.15 -2.21
C TYR A 593 30.47 3.13 -3.31
N LYS A 594 30.09 3.41 -4.58
CA LYS A 594 30.39 2.49 -5.70
C LYS A 594 31.89 2.43 -5.97
N ASP A 595 32.57 3.57 -5.91
CA ASP A 595 34.01 3.65 -6.07
C ASP A 595 34.70 2.77 -5.00
N SER A 596 34.34 2.96 -3.73
CA SER A 596 34.84 2.19 -2.58
C SER A 596 34.61 0.68 -2.74
N VAL A 597 33.47 0.29 -3.34
CA VAL A 597 33.18 -1.12 -3.68
C VAL A 597 34.05 -1.63 -4.83
N THR A 598 34.37 -0.82 -5.85
CA THR A 598 35.33 -1.22 -6.88
C THR A 598 36.77 -1.24 -6.36
N ASP A 599 37.09 -0.43 -5.36
CA ASP A 599 38.39 -0.40 -4.67
C ASP A 599 38.64 -1.65 -3.78
N ALA A 600 37.57 -2.38 -3.42
CA ALA A 600 37.54 -3.42 -2.38
C ALA A 600 37.81 -2.92 -0.93
N ASP A 601 37.68 -1.63 -0.68
CA ASP A 601 37.99 -1.02 0.62
C ASP A 601 36.77 -1.01 1.57
N ARG A 602 36.71 -1.98 2.48
CA ARG A 602 35.68 -2.07 3.53
C ARG A 602 35.63 -0.82 4.43
N ILE A 603 36.76 -0.15 4.70
CA ILE A 603 36.80 1.07 5.52
C ILE A 603 36.12 2.22 4.78
N LEU A 604 36.42 2.42 3.50
CA LEU A 604 35.77 3.46 2.69
C LEU A 604 34.27 3.17 2.48
N ILE A 605 33.88 1.90 2.32
CA ILE A 605 32.46 1.48 2.28
C ILE A 605 31.74 1.86 3.59
N THR A 606 32.28 1.48 4.75
CA THR A 606 31.74 1.89 6.06
C THR A 606 31.64 3.41 6.15
N LEU A 607 32.68 4.17 5.77
CA LEU A 607 32.64 5.64 5.81
C LEU A 607 31.53 6.19 4.88
N ALA A 608 31.30 5.60 3.71
CA ALA A 608 30.22 5.97 2.80
C ALA A 608 28.82 5.65 3.35
N GLU A 609 28.65 4.51 4.05
CA GLU A 609 27.39 4.17 4.74
C GLU A 609 27.06 5.20 5.82
N HIS A 610 28.00 5.49 6.72
CA HIS A 610 27.77 6.47 7.78
C HIS A 610 27.47 7.88 7.22
N LEU A 611 28.13 8.31 6.14
CA LEU A 611 27.79 9.58 5.46
C LEU A 611 26.38 9.58 4.86
N ARG A 612 25.91 8.44 4.33
CA ARG A 612 24.54 8.29 3.82
C ARG A 612 23.52 8.44 4.93
N GLU A 613 23.73 7.81 6.08
CA GLU A 613 22.80 7.88 7.21
C GLU A 613 22.79 9.26 7.89
N TYR A 614 23.94 9.95 7.99
CA TYR A 614 23.97 11.34 8.42
C TYR A 614 23.25 12.27 7.43
N HIS A 615 23.38 12.08 6.12
CA HIS A 615 22.61 12.81 5.11
C HIS A 615 21.09 12.56 5.21
N ILE A 616 20.68 11.31 5.46
CA ILE A 616 19.28 10.95 5.72
C ILE A 616 18.76 11.68 6.96
N ALA A 617 19.53 11.69 8.05
CA ALA A 617 19.16 12.39 9.27
C ALA A 617 19.04 13.92 9.09
N LEU A 618 19.94 14.55 8.32
CA LEU A 618 19.81 15.97 7.93
C LEU A 618 18.50 16.22 7.14
N THR A 619 18.15 15.32 6.23
CA THR A 619 16.91 15.40 5.43
C THR A 619 15.66 15.27 6.32
N ILE A 620 15.69 14.37 7.30
CA ILE A 620 14.63 14.21 8.31
C ILE A 620 14.52 15.46 9.18
N ASN A 621 15.63 16.00 9.68
CA ASN A 621 15.66 17.21 10.50
C ASN A 621 15.05 18.42 9.75
N LYS A 622 15.50 18.68 8.51
CA LYS A 622 14.99 19.75 7.65
C LYS A 622 13.48 19.63 7.35
N SER A 623 12.96 18.40 7.27
CA SER A 623 11.53 18.16 7.01
C SER A 623 10.67 17.97 8.26
N THR A 624 11.22 17.64 9.44
CA THR A 624 10.46 17.30 10.64
C THR A 624 11.08 17.91 11.90
N THR A 625 11.35 17.12 12.95
CA THR A 625 11.96 17.56 14.20
C THR A 625 13.39 17.03 14.34
N MET A 626 14.18 17.66 15.20
CA MET A 626 15.50 17.15 15.58
C MET A 626 15.36 15.83 16.33
N LYS A 627 14.34 15.69 17.17
CA LYS A 627 13.98 14.44 17.85
C LYS A 627 13.78 13.27 16.86
N ASN A 628 13.06 13.47 15.75
CA ASN A 628 12.91 12.43 14.71
C ASN A 628 14.26 12.09 14.05
N ALA A 629 15.08 13.09 13.73
CA ALA A 629 16.39 12.87 13.11
C ALA A 629 17.37 12.12 14.04
N ARG A 630 17.36 12.45 15.34
CA ARG A 630 18.09 11.73 16.38
C ARG A 630 17.59 10.30 16.56
N LYS A 631 16.27 10.07 16.54
CA LYS A 631 15.64 8.74 16.58
C LYS A 631 16.09 7.88 15.39
N CYS A 632 16.23 8.47 14.21
CA CYS A 632 16.76 7.80 13.01
C CYS A 632 18.23 7.38 13.18
N LEU A 633 19.12 8.30 13.57
CA LEU A 633 20.53 7.97 13.81
C LEU A 633 20.70 6.92 14.92
N LYS A 634 19.95 7.05 16.03
CA LYS A 634 19.95 6.05 17.10
C LYS A 634 19.57 4.67 16.57
N LYS A 635 18.47 4.55 15.83
CA LYS A 635 18.05 3.26 15.24
C LYS A 635 19.13 2.65 14.33
N TYR A 636 19.87 3.47 13.58
CA TYR A 636 21.01 2.98 12.79
C TYR A 636 22.14 2.45 13.68
N PHE A 637 22.68 3.26 14.60
CA PHE A 637 23.80 2.86 15.46
C PHE A 637 23.45 1.70 16.42
N ASP A 638 22.21 1.61 16.89
CA ASP A 638 21.72 0.49 17.70
C ASP A 638 21.58 -0.81 16.88
N SER A 639 21.50 -0.73 15.54
CA SER A 639 21.42 -1.88 14.63
C SER A 639 22.79 -2.35 14.08
N LEU A 640 23.89 -1.71 14.49
CA LEU A 640 25.23 -2.10 14.07
C LEU A 640 25.77 -3.26 14.92
N ASP A 641 26.09 -4.36 14.25
CA ASP A 641 26.63 -5.59 14.81
C ASP A 641 28.06 -5.39 15.36
N ARG A 642 28.16 -5.30 16.69
CA ARG A 642 29.41 -4.97 17.42
C ARG A 642 30.49 -6.03 17.31
N GLU A 643 30.12 -7.29 17.16
CA GLU A 643 31.08 -8.39 17.03
C GLU A 643 31.85 -8.32 15.70
N LYS A 644 31.27 -7.64 14.71
CA LYS A 644 31.83 -7.51 13.36
C LYS A 644 32.45 -6.11 13.10
N PHE A 645 32.66 -5.29 14.13
CA PHE A 645 33.26 -3.94 14.00
C PHE A 645 34.72 -4.00 13.52
N LEU A 646 35.12 -2.99 12.74
CA LEU A 646 36.52 -2.63 12.55
C LEU A 646 36.91 -1.51 13.53
N PRO A 647 38.22 -1.23 13.73
CA PRO A 647 38.71 -0.06 14.46
C PRO A 647 38.34 1.33 13.85
N VAL A 648 37.53 1.35 12.79
CA VAL A 648 36.85 2.56 12.27
C VAL A 648 35.43 2.70 12.82
N ASP A 649 34.65 1.62 12.94
CA ASP A 649 33.27 1.63 13.42
C ASP A 649 33.18 2.10 14.88
N GLU A 650 34.12 1.69 15.73
CA GLU A 650 34.27 2.22 17.09
C GLU A 650 34.49 3.75 17.09
N LYS A 651 35.38 4.24 16.23
CA LYS A 651 35.72 5.67 16.15
C LYS A 651 34.56 6.49 15.58
N LEU A 652 33.77 5.92 14.68
CA LEU A 652 32.52 6.51 14.18
C LEU A 652 31.42 6.51 15.25
N THR A 653 31.32 5.45 16.06
CA THR A 653 30.40 5.34 17.19
C THR A 653 30.74 6.33 18.29
N ASN A 654 32.02 6.51 18.62
CA ASN A 654 32.47 7.50 19.60
C ASN A 654 32.25 8.95 19.10
N LEU A 655 32.43 9.21 17.80
CA LEU A 655 32.06 10.49 17.18
C LEU A 655 30.55 10.76 17.25
N TYR A 656 29.73 9.74 16.99
CA TYR A 656 28.27 9.81 17.13
C TYR A 656 27.84 10.12 18.57
N GLN A 657 28.32 9.35 19.55
CA GLN A 657 28.01 9.57 20.97
C GLN A 657 28.42 10.97 21.44
N THR A 658 29.63 11.43 21.05
CA THR A 658 30.11 12.79 21.36
C THR A 658 29.15 13.85 20.81
N ALA A 659 28.70 13.69 19.56
CA ALA A 659 27.78 14.62 18.93
C ALA A 659 26.37 14.58 19.54
N MET A 660 25.85 13.41 19.90
CA MET A 660 24.57 13.30 20.61
C MET A 660 24.64 13.96 21.99
N ASN A 661 25.72 13.78 22.75
CA ASN A 661 25.94 14.46 24.03
C ASN A 661 25.99 15.99 23.87
N MET A 662 26.59 16.51 22.80
CA MET A 662 26.55 17.95 22.48
C MET A 662 25.14 18.45 22.15
N LEU A 663 24.34 17.65 21.45
CA LEU A 663 22.94 17.97 21.14
C LEU A 663 22.04 17.90 22.38
N ASP A 664 22.20 16.89 23.23
CA ASP A 664 21.48 16.80 24.51
C ASP A 664 21.82 17.97 25.44
N LYS A 665 23.07 18.41 25.46
CA LYS A 665 23.45 19.64 26.17
C LYS A 665 22.73 20.86 25.59
N HIS A 666 22.77 21.04 24.27
CA HIS A 666 22.09 22.18 23.61
C HIS A 666 20.58 22.19 23.90
N VAL A 667 19.90 21.03 23.77
CA VAL A 667 18.45 20.90 24.00
C VAL A 667 18.09 21.15 25.47
N LYS A 668 18.93 20.73 26.42
CA LYS A 668 18.75 21.05 27.85
C LYS A 668 18.95 22.54 28.18
N GLU A 669 19.84 23.22 27.47
CA GLU A 669 20.16 24.64 27.72
C GLU A 669 19.23 25.62 26.99
N HIS A 670 18.74 25.26 25.80
CA HIS A 670 18.02 26.19 24.88
C HIS A 670 16.68 25.66 24.36
N GLY A 671 16.29 24.43 24.70
CA GLY A 671 15.17 23.72 24.08
C GLY A 671 15.48 23.16 22.68
N GLU A 672 14.47 22.52 22.08
CA GLU A 672 14.53 22.09 20.68
C GLU A 672 14.01 23.22 19.77
N PRO A 673 14.75 23.63 18.72
CA PRO A 673 14.32 24.66 17.79
C PRO A 673 13.09 24.22 16.98
N THR A 674 12.06 25.07 16.92
CA THR A 674 10.86 24.82 16.11
C THR A 674 11.15 24.96 14.62
N ASN A 675 10.86 23.91 13.85
CA ASN A 675 10.99 23.92 12.39
C ASN A 675 9.87 24.80 11.77
N PRO A 676 10.19 25.91 11.06
CA PRO A 676 9.18 26.80 10.49
C PRO A 676 8.27 26.14 9.45
N LEU A 677 8.80 25.20 8.67
CA LEU A 677 8.06 24.46 7.65
C LEU A 677 6.99 23.57 8.32
N LEU A 678 7.37 22.93 9.43
CA LEU A 678 6.50 22.09 10.25
C LEU A 678 5.41 22.92 10.96
N MET A 679 5.75 24.10 11.46
CA MET A 679 4.77 25.04 12.04
C MET A 679 3.77 25.57 11.00
N LYS A 680 4.20 25.83 9.75
CA LYS A 680 3.28 26.17 8.66
C LYS A 680 2.40 24.99 8.26
N LEU A 681 2.91 23.75 8.31
CA LEU A 681 2.09 22.54 8.13
C LEU A 681 1.04 22.41 9.25
N LYS A 682 1.41 22.58 10.52
CA LYS A 682 0.47 22.62 11.66
C LYS A 682 -0.65 23.63 11.42
N GLY A 683 -0.31 24.86 11.03
CA GLY A 683 -1.28 25.91 10.73
C GLY A 683 -2.24 25.56 9.59
N LEU A 684 -1.76 24.94 8.51
CA LEU A 684 -2.60 24.49 7.39
C LEU A 684 -3.49 23.30 7.76
N LEU A 685 -2.94 22.32 8.49
CA LEU A 685 -3.72 21.18 9.00
C LEU A 685 -4.84 21.69 9.91
N LEU A 686 -4.51 22.41 10.99
CA LEU A 686 -5.51 22.97 11.90
C LEU A 686 -6.54 23.84 11.17
N GLN A 687 -6.15 24.61 10.15
CA GLN A 687 -7.09 25.38 9.32
C GLN A 687 -8.16 24.51 8.65
N HIS A 688 -7.84 23.31 8.16
CA HIS A 688 -8.83 22.41 7.60
C HIS A 688 -9.76 21.78 8.64
N TYR A 689 -9.33 21.65 9.91
CA TYR A 689 -10.13 21.03 10.98
C TYR A 689 -10.76 22.04 11.96
N LYS A 690 -10.70 23.35 11.68
CA LYS A 690 -11.19 24.44 12.57
C LYS A 690 -12.62 24.24 13.08
N ASP A 691 -13.52 23.78 12.22
CA ASP A 691 -14.95 23.63 12.55
C ASP A 691 -15.26 22.29 13.25
N VAL A 692 -14.27 21.39 13.36
CA VAL A 692 -14.36 20.18 14.19
C VAL A 692 -14.19 20.57 15.65
N ARG A 693 -15.28 20.57 16.41
CA ARG A 693 -15.24 20.81 17.86
C ARG A 693 -14.38 19.72 18.53
N PRO A 694 -13.32 20.07 19.28
CA PRO A 694 -12.58 19.09 20.06
C PRO A 694 -13.47 18.52 21.18
N PRO A 695 -13.28 17.25 21.60
CA PRO A 695 -13.97 16.69 22.76
C PRO A 695 -13.67 17.52 24.02
N ARG A 696 -14.70 17.96 24.74
CA ARG A 696 -14.53 18.66 26.01
C ARG A 696 -14.06 17.68 27.09
N MET A 697 -12.92 17.95 27.71
CA MET A 697 -12.57 17.39 29.01
C MET A 697 -13.22 18.25 30.10
N GLU A 698 -14.07 17.65 30.92
CA GLU A 698 -14.62 18.30 32.11
C GLU A 698 -13.71 18.05 33.32
N LYS A 699 -13.48 19.09 34.12
CA LYS A 699 -12.77 19.00 35.41
C LYS A 699 -13.78 19.17 36.54
N GLU A 700 -13.84 18.23 37.46
CA GLU A 700 -14.57 18.36 38.72
C GLU A 700 -13.60 18.55 39.90
N ASP A 701 -13.45 19.79 40.37
CA ASP A 701 -12.87 20.05 41.69
C ASP A 701 -13.96 19.86 42.76
N LYS A 702 -13.86 18.78 43.56
CA LYS A 702 -14.70 18.56 44.75
C LYS A 702 -13.93 17.90 45.89
N THR A 703 -13.39 18.71 46.79
CA THR A 703 -13.15 18.32 48.18
C THR A 703 -14.16 19.04 49.07
N GLY A 704 -14.90 18.28 49.89
CA GLY A 704 -15.94 18.81 50.77
C GLY A 704 -15.96 18.08 52.10
N ALA A 705 -15.77 18.84 53.18
CA ALA A 705 -16.10 18.47 54.55
C ALA A 705 -16.68 19.74 55.20
N ASN A 706 -18.01 19.84 55.33
CA ASN A 706 -18.82 19.31 56.44
C ASN A 706 -18.56 20.02 57.77
N GLY A 707 -19.58 20.74 58.23
CA GLY A 707 -19.66 21.20 59.63
C GLY A 707 -20.58 22.40 59.86
N LEU A 708 -21.84 22.12 60.24
CA LEU A 708 -22.67 22.95 61.14
C LEU A 708 -23.15 24.32 60.56
N GLU A 709 -24.33 24.88 60.88
CA GLU A 709 -25.59 24.32 61.41
C GLU A 709 -26.74 25.33 61.15
N ASN A 710 -28.00 24.89 61.34
CA ASN A 710 -29.17 25.69 61.80
C ASN A 710 -29.35 27.17 61.38
N GLY A 711 -30.45 27.51 60.67
CA GLY A 711 -30.74 28.91 60.30
C GLY A 711 -32.12 29.21 59.71
N ILE A 712 -33.17 28.89 60.46
CA ILE A 712 -34.60 29.19 60.25
C ILE A 712 -34.90 30.47 59.42
N GLU A 713 -35.70 30.27 58.36
CA GLU A 713 -36.76 31.11 57.78
C GLU A 713 -36.63 32.65 57.62
N ASN A 714 -37.09 33.09 56.45
CA ASN A 714 -38.23 34.02 56.23
C ASN A 714 -38.02 35.37 55.51
N GLU A 715 -39.04 35.61 54.66
CA GLU A 715 -39.52 36.86 54.07
C GLU A 715 -38.70 37.65 53.03
N ARG A 716 -39.47 38.41 52.24
CA ARG A 716 -39.07 39.21 51.08
C ARG A 716 -39.06 40.68 51.50
N ASN A 717 -38.14 41.50 50.98
CA ASN A 717 -38.51 42.72 50.24
C ASN A 717 -37.36 43.55 49.66
N ASP A 718 -37.63 44.02 48.45
CA ASP A 718 -37.29 45.28 47.77
C ASP A 718 -36.20 46.27 48.28
N LYS A 719 -35.27 46.57 47.35
CA LYS A 719 -34.68 47.89 46.99
C LYS A 719 -33.99 48.82 48.01
N GLY A 720 -32.75 49.19 47.64
CA GLY A 720 -32.16 50.52 47.85
C GLY A 720 -30.72 50.61 47.32
N SER A 721 -30.13 51.74 46.89
CA SER A 721 -30.49 52.89 46.03
C SER A 721 -29.46 54.02 46.26
N ALA A 722 -29.16 54.83 45.23
CA ALA A 722 -28.61 56.21 45.30
C ALA A 722 -27.15 56.46 45.80
N ALA A 723 -26.45 57.55 45.42
CA ALA A 723 -26.61 58.47 44.27
C ALA A 723 -25.39 59.40 44.02
N GLU A 724 -25.17 59.75 42.74
CA GLU A 724 -24.96 61.08 42.09
C GLU A 724 -24.35 62.32 42.83
N ARG A 725 -23.69 63.20 42.04
CA ARG A 725 -23.37 64.67 42.22
C ARG A 725 -21.98 65.04 42.82
N SER A 726 -21.32 66.17 42.44
CA SER A 726 -21.49 67.08 41.27
C SER A 726 -20.37 68.15 41.12
N LYS A 727 -20.10 68.57 39.86
CA LYS A 727 -19.74 69.95 39.38
C LYS A 727 -18.40 70.66 39.75
N VAL A 728 -17.73 71.12 38.68
CA VAL A 728 -17.06 72.44 38.44
C VAL A 728 -15.64 72.74 38.98
N GLY A 729 -14.76 73.11 38.04
CA GLY A 729 -13.60 74.01 38.21
C GLY A 729 -12.28 73.42 38.75
N ASP A 730 -11.10 74.04 38.56
CA ASP A 730 -10.67 75.00 37.50
C ASP A 730 -9.11 75.09 37.46
N ASP A 731 -8.55 75.52 36.32
CA ASP A 731 -7.21 76.07 35.99
C ASP A 731 -5.87 75.55 36.63
N GLY A 732 -4.71 75.87 36.01
CA GLY A 732 -3.37 75.46 36.53
C GLY A 732 -2.09 76.06 35.87
N ASP A 733 -2.12 76.33 34.55
CA ASP A 733 -1.24 77.23 33.78
C ASP A 733 0.25 76.84 33.42
N LYS A 734 0.67 77.35 32.24
CA LYS A 734 2.01 77.52 31.61
C LYS A 734 2.68 76.30 30.93
N LYS A 735 3.10 76.30 29.65
CA LYS A 735 2.95 77.20 28.45
C LYS A 735 3.60 76.53 27.19
N GLY A 736 3.35 76.84 25.90
CA GLY A 736 2.27 77.66 25.28
C GLY A 736 2.64 78.51 24.01
N LYS A 737 2.87 77.92 22.81
CA LYS A 737 3.06 78.56 21.45
C LYS A 737 3.05 77.47 20.33
N MET A 738 2.60 77.64 19.06
CA MET A 738 1.90 78.75 18.35
C MET A 738 1.30 78.33 16.96
N ARG A 739 0.18 78.98 16.52
CA ARG A 739 -0.44 79.07 15.14
C ARG A 739 -1.02 77.78 14.49
N ARG A 740 -2.29 77.68 14.03
CA ARG A 740 -3.17 78.41 13.03
C ARG A 740 -3.02 77.86 11.58
N THR A 741 -4.01 77.67 10.67
CA THR A 741 -5.52 77.73 10.55
C THR A 741 -5.91 77.33 9.10
N SER A 742 -7.12 76.92 8.64
CA SER A 742 -8.37 76.29 9.18
C SER A 742 -9.51 76.29 8.10
N SER A 743 -10.51 75.38 8.17
CA SER A 743 -11.84 75.37 7.44
C SER A 743 -11.83 74.96 5.93
N ASN A 744 -12.93 74.54 5.24
CA ASN A 744 -14.34 74.23 5.59
C ASN A 744 -15.08 73.33 4.52
N SER A 745 -16.27 72.81 4.85
CA SER A 745 -17.48 72.53 3.99
C SER A 745 -17.43 71.82 2.60
N GLN A 746 -18.09 70.64 2.52
CA GLN A 746 -19.34 70.33 1.75
C GLN A 746 -19.53 70.76 0.26
N LYS A 747 -19.79 69.79 -0.66
CA LYS A 747 -20.83 69.76 -1.75
C LYS A 747 -20.47 68.92 -3.00
N ASP A 748 -21.47 68.15 -3.46
CA ASP A 748 -22.05 67.98 -4.81
C ASP A 748 -21.22 67.74 -6.11
N VAL A 749 -21.83 66.91 -6.98
CA VAL A 749 -21.83 66.93 -8.47
C VAL A 749 -20.67 66.28 -9.27
N GLU A 750 -21.09 65.51 -10.29
CA GLU A 750 -20.58 65.20 -11.65
C GLU A 750 -19.12 65.61 -12.03
N THR A 751 -18.37 64.93 -12.93
CA THR A 751 -18.76 64.30 -14.21
C THR A 751 -17.64 63.39 -14.79
N SER A 752 -18.03 62.28 -15.43
CA SER A 752 -17.62 61.74 -16.76
C SER A 752 -16.19 61.75 -17.36
N ASP A 753 -15.90 60.63 -18.07
CA ASP A 753 -15.32 60.51 -19.43
C ASP A 753 -13.81 60.67 -19.75
N GLY A 754 -13.42 60.04 -20.89
CA GLY A 754 -12.13 60.13 -21.60
C GLY A 754 -11.03 59.22 -21.05
N SER A 755 -10.88 57.95 -21.41
CA SER A 755 -11.22 57.23 -22.66
C SER A 755 -10.38 57.62 -23.89
N GLN A 756 -9.65 56.62 -24.44
CA GLN A 756 -8.96 56.64 -25.75
C GLN A 756 -7.75 57.62 -25.87
N LYS A 757 -6.74 57.43 -26.74
CA LYS A 757 -6.45 56.42 -27.79
C LYS A 757 -4.97 56.52 -28.22
N GLU A 758 -4.47 55.47 -28.88
CA GLU A 758 -3.39 55.56 -29.91
C GLU A 758 -1.99 56.06 -29.44
N ASN A 759 -0.87 55.89 -30.17
CA ASN A 759 -0.64 55.09 -31.39
C ASN A 759 0.75 54.41 -31.38
N ARG A 760 1.04 53.67 -32.45
CA ARG A 760 2.35 53.10 -32.83
C ARG A 760 3.43 54.23 -32.93
N ASN A 761 4.75 53.97 -32.92
CA ASN A 761 5.45 53.09 -33.86
C ASN A 761 6.92 52.75 -33.46
N GLU A 762 7.58 51.99 -34.34
CA GLU A 762 9.03 51.85 -34.61
C GLU A 762 10.03 52.72 -33.80
N GLY A 763 11.23 52.25 -33.40
CA GLY A 763 11.90 50.97 -33.67
C GLY A 763 13.18 51.12 -34.50
N THR A 764 14.35 51.17 -33.84
CA THR A 764 15.69 51.06 -34.45
C THR A 764 16.70 50.50 -33.45
N SER A 765 17.89 50.12 -33.94
CA SER A 765 18.94 49.36 -33.22
C SER A 765 20.32 49.99 -33.47
N LEU A 766 21.35 49.39 -32.85
CA LEU A 766 22.81 49.56 -33.04
C LEU A 766 23.48 50.61 -32.13
N ASP A 767 24.28 50.11 -31.19
CA ASP A 767 25.75 50.22 -31.14
C ASP A 767 26.35 51.62 -31.44
N ASP A 768 27.20 52.22 -30.58
CA ASP A 768 28.61 51.82 -30.55
C ASP A 768 29.46 52.28 -29.34
N ILE A 769 30.61 51.60 -29.24
CA ILE A 769 31.89 51.76 -28.52
C ILE A 769 32.31 53.15 -27.98
N ALA A 770 32.79 53.17 -26.72
CA ALA A 770 33.90 54.00 -26.17
C ALA A 770 34.20 53.57 -24.71
N HIS A 771 35.36 53.72 -24.06
CA HIS A 771 36.81 53.78 -24.34
C HIS A 771 37.48 54.00 -22.94
N ASP A 772 38.83 54.05 -22.86
CA ASP A 772 39.67 54.30 -21.67
C ASP A 772 39.66 53.26 -20.52
N GLY A 773 40.78 53.02 -19.81
CA GLY A 773 42.14 53.48 -20.07
C GLY A 773 43.12 53.41 -18.87
N GLY A 774 44.16 52.57 -18.96
CA GLY A 774 45.36 52.57 -18.09
C GLY A 774 45.22 51.90 -16.69
N GLU A 775 46.31 51.51 -16.01
CA GLU A 775 47.71 51.38 -16.45
C GLU A 775 48.58 50.53 -15.48
N ASN A 776 49.63 49.87 -16.00
CA ASN A 776 50.85 49.35 -15.33
C ASN A 776 50.75 48.27 -14.20
N GLY A 777 51.60 47.22 -14.26
CA GLY A 777 51.60 46.10 -13.28
C GLY A 777 52.81 45.14 -13.19
N GLY A 778 53.42 44.72 -14.30
CA GLY A 778 54.76 44.06 -14.33
C GLY A 778 54.86 42.52 -14.41
N ASN A 779 55.95 42.07 -15.07
CA ASN A 779 56.55 40.73 -15.21
C ASN A 779 55.79 39.58 -15.96
N SER A 780 56.43 38.69 -16.75
CA SER A 780 57.59 38.79 -17.70
C SER A 780 57.95 37.40 -18.28
N TYR A 781 58.22 37.31 -19.60
CA TYR A 781 58.89 36.19 -20.34
C TYR A 781 58.17 34.80 -20.34
N GLU A 782 58.27 33.89 -21.31
CA GLU A 782 58.70 33.78 -22.75
C GLU A 782 58.22 32.37 -23.22
N ASP A 783 58.00 31.98 -24.49
CA ASP A 783 57.71 32.59 -25.81
C ASP A 783 57.00 31.46 -26.64
N SER A 784 56.78 31.38 -27.97
CA SER A 784 57.12 32.17 -29.16
C SER A 784 56.16 31.84 -30.33
N LYS A 785 55.95 32.81 -31.23
CA LYS A 785 56.05 32.79 -32.72
C LYS A 785 55.86 31.49 -33.53
N ASP A 786 55.36 31.51 -34.78
CA ASP A 786 54.66 32.55 -35.58
C ASP A 786 54.07 31.97 -36.90
N ILE A 787 53.12 32.72 -37.51
CA ILE A 787 52.86 32.90 -38.97
C ILE A 787 52.59 31.67 -39.89
N GLY A 788 51.49 31.69 -40.68
CA GLY A 788 51.23 30.65 -41.70
C GLY A 788 49.98 30.76 -42.62
N THR A 789 49.71 31.95 -43.18
CA THR A 789 48.85 32.27 -44.37
C THR A 789 48.88 31.26 -45.56
N VAL A 790 47.97 31.20 -46.56
CA VAL A 790 46.57 31.63 -46.86
C VAL A 790 46.22 31.13 -48.29
N GLY A 791 44.94 30.96 -48.65
CA GLY A 791 44.47 30.72 -50.04
C GLY A 791 43.73 29.37 -50.20
N ALA A 792 42.43 29.24 -50.54
CA ALA A 792 41.43 30.03 -51.29
C ALA A 792 41.38 29.73 -52.80
N THR A 793 40.25 30.07 -53.44
CA THR A 793 39.81 29.72 -54.83
C THR A 793 39.40 28.26 -55.07
N ASP A 794 38.38 27.94 -55.88
CA ASP A 794 37.15 28.71 -56.17
C ASP A 794 36.00 27.86 -56.75
N ASP A 795 34.78 28.38 -56.63
CA ASP A 795 33.60 28.17 -57.52
C ASP A 795 33.11 26.73 -57.87
N GLY A 796 32.12 26.62 -58.78
CA GLY A 796 31.82 25.34 -59.49
C GLY A 796 30.36 24.85 -59.55
N SER A 797 29.38 25.75 -59.47
CA SER A 797 27.94 25.43 -59.34
C SER A 797 27.27 24.54 -60.42
N GLN A 798 26.20 23.83 -59.99
CA GLN A 798 25.02 23.33 -60.75
C GLN A 798 25.08 22.10 -61.69
N LYS A 799 24.15 21.15 -61.42
CA LYS A 799 23.26 20.40 -62.36
C LYS A 799 23.90 19.46 -63.42
N GLU A 800 23.22 18.44 -63.97
CA GLU A 800 21.80 18.02 -63.90
C GLU A 800 21.66 16.47 -63.94
N ASN A 801 20.45 15.92 -63.84
CA ASN A 801 20.21 14.47 -63.81
C ASN A 801 20.35 13.81 -65.20
N ARG A 802 21.02 12.64 -65.27
CA ARG A 802 20.34 11.34 -65.55
C ARG A 802 21.26 10.11 -65.50
N ASN A 803 20.59 8.95 -65.41
CA ASN A 803 21.06 7.57 -65.52
C ASN A 803 21.93 7.32 -66.78
N GLU A 804 22.70 6.23 -66.93
CA GLU A 804 22.63 4.93 -66.22
C GLU A 804 23.92 4.10 -66.32
N GLY A 805 24.24 3.34 -65.26
CA GLY A 805 24.84 1.99 -65.35
C GLY A 805 26.34 1.80 -65.68
N THR A 806 26.94 0.82 -64.98
CA THR A 806 28.22 0.12 -65.29
C THR A 806 29.53 0.94 -65.25
N SER A 807 30.72 0.36 -65.07
CA SER A 807 31.13 -0.87 -64.35
C SER A 807 32.67 -0.95 -64.34
N LEU A 808 33.27 -1.16 -63.15
CA LEU A 808 34.64 -1.69 -62.91
C LEU A 808 35.87 -0.89 -63.43
N ASP A 809 36.80 -0.66 -62.47
CA ASP A 809 38.27 -0.73 -62.58
C ASP A 809 38.98 0.34 -63.48
N ASP A 810 40.31 0.57 -63.41
CA ASP A 810 41.43 -0.25 -62.93
C ASP A 810 42.72 0.60 -62.64
N VAL A 811 43.73 0.06 -61.93
CA VAL A 811 45.19 0.46 -61.91
C VAL A 811 45.58 1.88 -61.37
N ALA A 812 46.66 2.15 -60.59
CA ALA A 812 47.71 1.34 -59.89
C ALA A 812 48.53 2.18 -58.87
N HIS A 813 49.43 1.51 -58.10
CA HIS A 813 50.59 2.00 -57.29
C HIS A 813 50.32 2.99 -56.12
N ASP A 814 50.67 2.64 -54.87
CA ASP A 814 51.99 2.74 -54.20
C ASP A 814 52.52 4.20 -54.07
N GLY A 815 52.72 4.78 -52.88
CA GLY A 815 52.51 4.29 -51.50
C GLY A 815 52.88 5.34 -50.43
N GLU A 816 52.98 4.89 -49.16
CA GLU A 816 53.41 5.62 -47.95
C GLU A 816 52.40 6.56 -47.21
N GLU A 817 52.65 6.67 -45.90
CA GLU A 817 51.99 7.36 -44.77
C GLU A 817 50.62 8.08 -44.94
N SER A 818 49.58 7.52 -44.29
CA SER A 818 48.26 8.16 -44.14
C SER A 818 47.85 8.39 -42.68
N VAL A 819 47.91 9.63 -42.21
CA VAL A 819 47.39 10.06 -40.90
C VAL A 819 45.93 10.54 -41.06
N GLY A 820 44.99 9.62 -40.89
CA GLY A 820 43.55 9.90 -40.94
C GLY A 820 43.04 10.59 -39.67
N ASN A 821 42.21 11.62 -39.83
CA ASN A 821 41.77 12.52 -38.74
C ASN A 821 40.23 12.53 -38.56
N SER A 822 39.76 12.92 -37.37
CA SER A 822 38.45 13.55 -37.02
C SER A 822 37.18 13.19 -37.82
N TYR A 823 36.04 12.86 -37.20
CA TYR A 823 35.24 13.83 -36.40
C TYR A 823 34.16 13.18 -35.49
N GLU A 824 33.71 13.99 -34.51
CA GLU A 824 32.48 13.87 -33.69
C GLU A 824 32.13 12.52 -33.02
N VAL A 825 32.47 12.40 -31.72
CA VAL A 825 31.92 11.37 -30.81
C VAL A 825 31.26 12.02 -29.59
N SER A 826 30.03 11.59 -29.29
CA SER A 826 29.23 12.12 -28.17
C SER A 826 29.64 11.53 -26.81
N LYS A 827 29.61 12.38 -25.77
CA LYS A 827 29.68 11.94 -24.37
C LYS A 827 28.37 11.25 -23.97
N ASP A 828 28.41 10.02 -23.46
CA ASP A 828 27.90 9.74 -22.11
C ASP A 828 28.24 8.34 -21.54
N ILE A 829 28.34 8.27 -20.21
CA ILE A 829 28.16 7.10 -19.33
C ILE A 829 29.03 5.85 -19.59
N GLY A 830 30.02 5.66 -18.71
CA GLY A 830 30.80 4.42 -18.64
C GLY A 830 30.28 3.38 -17.63
N ASN A 831 30.41 2.11 -18.01
CA ASN A 831 31.15 1.15 -17.15
C ASN A 831 32.61 1.66 -17.01
N VAL A 832 33.50 1.18 -16.13
CA VAL A 832 33.81 -0.18 -15.69
C VAL A 832 34.52 -0.11 -14.32
N GLY A 833 34.74 -1.24 -13.65
CA GLY A 833 35.85 -1.38 -12.68
C GLY A 833 37.01 -2.18 -13.30
N ALA A 834 38.13 -2.28 -12.58
CA ALA A 834 39.40 -3.02 -12.84
C ALA A 834 40.58 -2.25 -12.16
N THR A 835 41.61 -2.89 -11.59
CA THR A 835 41.55 -3.95 -10.54
C THR A 835 42.54 -3.76 -9.37
N ASP A 836 43.81 -4.20 -9.26
CA ASP A 836 44.74 -5.10 -10.00
C ASP A 836 45.66 -5.83 -8.94
N ASP A 837 46.36 -6.92 -9.29
CA ASP A 837 47.19 -7.80 -8.42
C ASP A 837 48.67 -7.30 -8.27
N GLU A 838 49.68 -7.85 -7.55
CA GLU A 838 49.93 -9.16 -6.88
C GLU A 838 51.18 -9.07 -5.92
N TYR A 839 51.32 -9.98 -4.92
CA TYR A 839 52.52 -10.31 -4.08
C TYR A 839 53.30 -9.19 -3.28
N GLU A 840 54.21 -9.44 -2.31
CA GLU A 840 54.76 -10.64 -1.64
C GLU A 840 55.28 -10.31 -0.20
N GLU A 841 55.60 -11.34 0.63
CA GLU A 841 56.48 -11.32 1.84
C GLU A 841 56.07 -10.44 3.08
N LYS A 842 56.46 -10.67 4.36
CA LYS A 842 57.00 -11.81 5.16
C LYS A 842 56.96 -11.45 6.67
N GLU A 843 57.10 -12.47 7.57
CA GLU A 843 57.83 -12.51 8.88
C GLU A 843 57.69 -11.34 9.91
N ASP A 844 57.65 -11.50 11.24
CA ASP A 844 57.71 -12.71 12.08
C ASP A 844 57.23 -12.49 13.56
N GLU A 845 56.94 -13.63 14.21
CA GLU A 845 57.03 -14.02 15.65
C GLU A 845 56.69 -13.11 16.88
N SER A 846 56.24 -13.83 17.92
CA SER A 846 56.27 -13.53 19.38
C SER A 846 55.23 -12.55 19.97
N GLY A 847 54.70 -12.77 21.19
CA GLY A 847 54.83 -13.91 22.11
C GLY A 847 54.45 -13.55 23.56
N ILE A 848 54.28 -14.55 24.45
CA ILE A 848 54.00 -14.43 25.91
C ILE A 848 52.55 -13.95 26.19
N ALA A 849 51.59 -14.71 26.75
CA ALA A 849 51.52 -15.50 28.00
C ALA A 849 51.47 -14.60 29.27
N GLU A 850 50.84 -14.91 30.42
CA GLU A 850 50.39 -16.16 31.06
C GLU A 850 49.11 -15.92 31.93
N GLU A 851 48.34 -16.98 32.23
CA GLU A 851 47.76 -17.38 33.55
C GLU A 851 46.91 -16.41 34.46
N ASN A 852 45.98 -16.84 35.36
CA ASN A 852 45.28 -18.13 35.61
C ASN A 852 44.01 -17.94 36.53
N ASN A 853 43.34 -19.06 36.87
CA ASN A 853 42.30 -19.26 37.93
C ASN A 853 40.84 -18.94 37.53
N HIS A 854 39.91 -19.91 37.51
CA HIS A 854 39.16 -20.53 38.63
C HIS A 854 38.15 -19.55 39.29
N GLU A 855 36.87 -19.87 39.50
CA GLU A 855 36.24 -21.15 39.89
C GLU A 855 34.77 -21.29 39.39
N LYS A 856 34.13 -22.46 39.59
CA LYS A 856 32.66 -22.67 39.52
C LYS A 856 32.16 -23.27 40.84
N PRO A 857 31.02 -22.81 41.36
CA PRO A 857 29.95 -23.76 41.75
C PRO A 857 28.55 -23.32 41.28
N SER A 858 27.50 -24.04 41.70
CA SER A 858 26.18 -24.06 41.06
C SER A 858 24.97 -23.79 41.99
N GLN A 859 23.84 -23.48 41.35
CA GLN A 859 22.43 -23.51 41.80
C GLN A 859 21.83 -22.37 42.67
N GLU A 860 20.73 -21.84 42.13
CA GLU A 860 19.43 -21.50 42.76
C GLU A 860 19.34 -20.47 43.91
N ALA A 861 18.84 -19.27 43.57
CA ALA A 861 17.86 -18.52 44.36
C ALA A 861 17.10 -17.49 43.50
N ASN A 862 15.78 -17.34 43.71
CA ASN A 862 14.91 -16.40 42.98
C ASN A 862 15.06 -14.94 43.43
N LYS A 863 15.01 -14.00 42.47
CA LYS A 863 14.38 -12.66 42.61
C LYS A 863 13.80 -12.27 41.24
N SER A 864 12.48 -12.23 41.01
CA SER A 864 11.45 -11.36 41.62
C SER A 864 11.49 -9.93 41.08
N GLU A 865 10.91 -9.72 39.89
CA GLU A 865 10.39 -8.40 39.50
C GLU A 865 9.06 -8.18 40.24
N GLU A 866 8.93 -7.08 40.98
CA GLU A 866 7.68 -6.67 41.63
C GLU A 866 7.25 -5.27 41.19
N ASN A 867 5.94 -5.06 41.17
CA ASN A 867 5.30 -3.84 40.69
C ASN A 867 5.20 -2.78 41.80
N PHE A 868 5.37 -1.51 41.42
CA PHE A 868 4.54 -0.41 41.93
C PHE A 868 3.88 0.21 40.70
N GLN A 869 2.57 0.04 40.48
CA GLN A 869 1.45 0.60 41.25
C GLN A 869 1.50 2.13 41.37
N ASP A 870 0.54 2.76 40.69
CA ASP A 870 -0.05 4.04 41.10
C ASP A 870 -1.56 3.98 40.78
N GLU A 871 -2.38 4.74 41.51
CA GLU A 871 -3.77 4.34 41.78
C GLU A 871 -4.83 4.79 40.74
N LYS A 872 -5.98 4.09 40.75
CA LYS A 872 -7.20 4.55 40.07
C LYS A 872 -7.87 5.66 40.87
N SER A 873 -8.21 6.77 40.21
CA SER A 873 -9.39 7.56 40.58
C SER A 873 -10.35 7.64 39.39
N SER A 874 -11.65 7.77 39.68
CA SER A 874 -12.71 7.57 38.70
C SER A 874 -13.39 8.86 38.29
N ASN A 875 -13.60 9.06 36.98
CA ASN A 875 -14.85 9.67 36.52
C ASN A 875 -15.28 9.10 35.16
N LYS A 876 -16.58 9.12 34.87
CA LYS A 876 -17.18 8.46 33.69
C LYS A 876 -17.36 9.41 32.51
N SER A 877 -17.03 8.96 31.31
CA SER A 877 -17.83 9.28 30.10
C SER A 877 -17.64 8.21 29.02
N SER A 878 -18.74 7.54 28.67
CA SER A 878 -18.80 6.59 27.54
C SER A 878 -19.10 7.37 26.26
N VAL A 879 -18.12 7.48 25.36
CA VAL A 879 -18.25 8.22 24.10
C VAL A 879 -18.51 7.28 22.94
N GLU A 880 -19.73 7.32 22.40
CA GLU A 880 -20.09 6.71 21.13
C GLU A 880 -19.18 7.26 20.01
N GLN A 881 -18.46 6.39 19.30
CA GLN A 881 -17.66 6.81 18.13
C GLN A 881 -18.56 7.06 16.92
N LYS A 882 -19.11 8.27 16.85
CA LYS A 882 -19.85 8.75 15.68
C LYS A 882 -19.00 8.71 14.41
N GLU A 883 -19.63 8.31 13.32
CA GLU A 883 -19.09 8.36 11.95
C GLU A 883 -18.43 9.72 11.68
N TRP A 884 -17.21 9.70 11.14
CA TRP A 884 -16.43 10.93 10.93
C TRP A 884 -16.94 11.70 9.70
N LYS A 885 -17.78 12.72 9.97
CA LYS A 885 -18.29 13.68 8.97
C LYS A 885 -17.44 14.96 8.87
N GLY A 886 -16.28 14.98 9.52
CA GLY A 886 -15.28 16.02 9.32
C GLY A 886 -14.49 15.82 8.02
N PRO A 887 -13.62 16.78 7.65
CA PRO A 887 -12.83 16.64 6.45
C PRO A 887 -11.83 15.48 6.53
N LYS A 888 -11.38 15.00 5.38
CA LYS A 888 -10.28 14.06 5.23
C LYS A 888 -9.24 14.61 4.25
N GLY A 889 -7.96 14.24 4.40
CA GLY A 889 -6.92 14.74 3.49
C GLY A 889 -5.67 13.88 3.39
N ILE A 890 -4.80 14.25 2.45
CA ILE A 890 -3.51 13.60 2.19
C ILE A 890 -2.36 14.61 2.34
N VAL A 891 -1.32 14.27 3.10
CA VAL A 891 -0.02 14.96 3.06
C VAL A 891 0.96 14.09 2.28
N PHE A 892 1.35 14.52 1.09
CA PHE A 892 2.38 13.87 0.29
C PHE A 892 3.77 14.32 0.75
N THR A 893 4.62 13.33 1.06
CA THR A 893 5.98 13.48 1.57
C THR A 893 7.01 12.88 0.60
N ARG A 894 8.26 13.36 0.71
CA ARG A 894 9.32 13.01 -0.23
C ARG A 894 9.95 11.62 -0.01
N THR A 895 10.04 11.16 1.23
CA THR A 895 10.65 9.86 1.59
C THR A 895 9.84 9.18 2.70
N ARG A 896 10.00 7.85 2.86
CA ARG A 896 9.22 7.05 3.81
C ARG A 896 9.58 7.38 5.27
N GLU A 897 10.84 7.74 5.47
CA GLU A 897 11.41 8.15 6.75
C GLU A 897 10.76 9.46 7.21
N SER A 898 10.64 10.45 6.31
CA SER A 898 9.86 11.67 6.58
C SER A 898 8.36 11.37 6.77
N THR A 899 7.77 10.38 6.07
CA THR A 899 6.37 9.97 6.30
C THR A 899 6.15 9.49 7.72
N VAL A 900 7.01 8.59 8.22
CA VAL A 900 6.92 8.04 9.58
C VAL A 900 7.29 9.09 10.63
N ALA A 901 8.26 9.97 10.35
CA ALA A 901 8.62 11.06 11.26
C ALA A 901 7.47 12.08 11.45
N LEU A 902 6.68 12.38 10.40
CA LEU A 902 5.44 13.16 10.55
C LEU A 902 4.34 12.37 11.29
N ASP A 903 4.25 11.05 11.08
CA ASP A 903 3.28 10.18 11.78
C ASP A 903 3.58 10.06 13.29
N ASP A 904 4.86 10.15 13.68
CA ASP A 904 5.28 10.35 15.07
C ASP A 904 4.87 11.75 15.56
N TRP A 905 5.32 12.82 14.87
CA TRP A 905 5.15 14.21 15.33
C TRP A 905 3.68 14.62 15.53
N ILE A 906 2.77 14.24 14.61
CA ILE A 906 1.34 14.58 14.73
C ILE A 906 0.70 13.94 15.99
N LYS A 907 1.25 12.84 16.50
CA LYS A 907 0.76 12.17 17.73
C LYS A 907 1.39 12.71 19.02
N GLU A 908 2.45 13.50 18.90
CA GLU A 908 3.15 14.14 20.02
C GLU A 908 2.75 15.60 20.21
N ASP A 909 2.18 16.25 19.19
CA ASP A 909 1.62 17.61 19.28
C ASP A 909 0.15 17.58 19.72
N GLU A 910 -0.14 18.05 20.93
CA GLU A 910 -1.48 17.91 21.55
C GLU A 910 -2.62 18.63 20.80
N GLU A 911 -2.36 19.74 20.10
CA GLU A 911 -3.40 20.41 19.28
C GLU A 911 -3.76 19.56 18.07
N LEU A 912 -2.76 18.98 17.41
CA LEU A 912 -2.96 18.14 16.23
C LEU A 912 -3.58 16.79 16.61
N LYS A 913 -3.05 16.14 17.64
CA LYS A 913 -3.55 14.88 18.22
C LYS A 913 -5.01 14.95 18.70
N ALA A 914 -5.50 16.13 19.10
CA ALA A 914 -6.89 16.32 19.51
C ALA A 914 -7.91 16.24 18.35
N VAL A 915 -7.49 16.46 17.09
CA VAL A 915 -8.37 16.45 15.91
C VAL A 915 -7.94 15.50 14.79
N LEU A 916 -6.67 15.08 14.76
CA LEU A 916 -6.10 14.20 13.73
C LEU A 916 -5.95 12.76 14.21
N ARG A 917 -6.34 11.84 13.33
CA ARG A 917 -6.02 10.42 13.40
C ARG A 917 -5.18 10.09 12.16
N PRO A 918 -3.86 10.36 12.20
CA PRO A 918 -2.98 10.16 11.05
C PRO A 918 -2.63 8.69 10.84
N LYS A 919 -2.31 8.33 9.59
CA LYS A 919 -1.63 7.07 9.29
C LYS A 919 -0.68 7.19 8.10
N ALA A 920 0.52 6.63 8.24
CA ALA A 920 1.47 6.49 7.14
C ALA A 920 0.97 5.52 6.06
N LEU A 921 1.27 5.81 4.79
CA LEU A 921 0.97 5.00 3.61
C LEU A 921 2.17 5.01 2.65
N VAL A 922 2.93 3.92 2.62
CA VAL A 922 4.22 3.84 1.91
C VAL A 922 4.31 2.60 0.99
N GLY A 923 5.11 2.70 -0.08
CA GLY A 923 5.31 1.58 -1.01
C GLY A 923 6.11 0.41 -0.44
N SER A 924 5.98 -0.76 -1.07
CA SER A 924 6.44 -2.07 -0.56
C SER A 924 7.93 -2.40 -0.70
N GLY A 925 8.75 -1.48 -1.19
CA GLY A 925 10.14 -1.78 -1.59
C GLY A 925 11.13 -2.02 -0.43
N ASP A 926 12.27 -2.58 -0.81
CA ASP A 926 13.22 -3.46 -0.10
C ASP A 926 13.95 -2.92 1.16
N GLY A 927 13.26 -2.31 2.12
CA GLY A 927 13.86 -1.88 3.40
C GLY A 927 12.88 -1.85 4.57
N ASN A 928 13.42 -1.69 5.79
CA ASN A 928 12.75 -1.82 7.10
C ASN A 928 11.60 -0.82 7.39
N ILE A 929 11.14 -0.09 6.38
CA ILE A 929 10.00 0.84 6.39
C ILE A 929 9.25 0.68 5.06
N GLY A 930 8.64 -0.48 4.83
CA GLY A 930 7.76 -0.76 3.69
C GLY A 930 6.38 -1.22 4.17
N MET A 931 5.39 -1.21 3.29
CA MET A 931 4.08 -1.85 3.55
C MET A 931 3.74 -2.81 2.44
N THR A 932 3.30 -4.02 2.79
CA THR A 932 2.67 -4.96 1.85
C THR A 932 1.38 -4.38 1.27
N GLN A 933 0.89 -4.97 0.18
CA GLN A 933 -0.37 -4.55 -0.45
C GLN A 933 -1.55 -4.61 0.54
N ASN A 934 -1.67 -5.71 1.29
CA ASN A 934 -2.75 -5.93 2.27
C ASN A 934 -2.71 -4.88 3.39
N GLU A 935 -1.54 -4.38 3.78
CA GLU A 935 -1.41 -3.28 4.75
C GLU A 935 -1.85 -1.94 4.15
N GLN A 936 -1.49 -1.65 2.90
CA GLN A 936 -1.95 -0.45 2.19
C GLN A 936 -3.49 -0.45 2.05
N GLU A 937 -4.08 -1.58 1.67
CA GLU A 937 -5.54 -1.76 1.56
C GLU A 937 -6.25 -1.61 2.92
N ARG A 938 -5.67 -2.16 4.00
CA ARG A 938 -6.17 -1.93 5.38
C ARG A 938 -6.14 -0.45 5.75
N VAL A 939 -5.04 0.27 5.46
CA VAL A 939 -4.93 1.72 5.75
C VAL A 939 -5.96 2.53 4.95
N ILE A 940 -6.17 2.22 3.67
CA ILE A 940 -7.17 2.87 2.81
C ILE A 940 -8.59 2.61 3.35
N SER A 941 -8.93 1.37 3.69
CA SER A 941 -10.26 1.03 4.24
C SER A 941 -10.58 1.79 5.54
N ARG A 942 -9.58 1.96 6.41
CA ARG A 942 -9.71 2.78 7.63
C ARG A 942 -9.91 4.27 7.34
N PHE A 943 -9.40 4.76 6.20
CA PHE A 943 -9.61 6.13 5.75
C PHE A 943 -10.99 6.35 5.10
N HIS A 944 -11.50 5.38 4.31
CA HIS A 944 -12.89 5.39 3.83
C HIS A 944 -13.88 5.43 5.00
N LYS A 945 -13.70 4.58 6.02
CA LYS A 945 -14.52 4.57 7.24
C LYS A 945 -14.32 5.79 8.16
N GLY A 946 -13.31 6.62 7.92
CA GLY A 946 -12.98 7.76 8.77
C GLY A 946 -12.36 7.41 10.12
N GLU A 947 -12.01 6.14 10.38
CA GLU A 947 -11.14 5.75 11.51
C GLU A 947 -9.82 6.56 11.45
N THR A 948 -9.28 6.71 10.24
CA THR A 948 -8.17 7.61 9.88
C THR A 948 -8.73 8.80 9.11
N ASN A 949 -8.37 10.04 9.46
CA ASN A 949 -8.77 11.25 8.72
C ASN A 949 -7.63 11.93 7.95
N LEU A 950 -6.37 11.56 8.23
CA LEU A 950 -5.20 12.08 7.51
C LEU A 950 -4.29 10.95 7.03
N LEU A 951 -4.11 10.84 5.71
CA LEU A 951 -3.09 9.97 5.13
C LEU A 951 -1.77 10.74 4.98
N LEU A 952 -0.70 10.23 5.58
CA LEU A 952 0.65 10.68 5.34
C LEU A 952 1.26 9.74 4.31
N ALA A 953 1.48 10.19 3.07
CA ALA A 953 1.79 9.32 1.96
C ALA A 953 3.14 9.64 1.30
N THR A 954 3.74 8.64 0.66
CA THR A 954 4.73 8.87 -0.42
C THR A 954 4.03 8.86 -1.78
N SER A 955 4.77 8.92 -2.89
CA SER A 955 4.21 8.89 -4.26
C SER A 955 3.34 7.66 -4.58
N VAL A 956 3.32 6.63 -3.71
CA VAL A 956 2.44 5.45 -3.81
C VAL A 956 0.96 5.82 -3.86
N ALA A 957 0.55 6.96 -3.30
CA ALA A 957 -0.84 7.45 -3.31
C ALA A 957 -1.15 8.46 -4.44
N GLU A 958 -0.18 8.82 -5.29
CA GLU A 958 -0.43 9.71 -6.43
C GLU A 958 -1.27 8.99 -7.48
N GLU A 959 -0.92 7.75 -7.82
CA GLU A 959 -1.57 6.92 -8.85
C GLU A 959 -1.96 5.53 -8.30
N GLY A 960 -2.97 4.88 -8.90
CA GLY A 960 -3.20 3.45 -8.71
C GLY A 960 -3.69 2.93 -7.35
N LEU A 961 -4.00 3.79 -6.37
CA LEU A 961 -4.74 3.43 -5.15
C LEU A 961 -6.14 4.03 -5.17
N ASP A 962 -7.14 3.34 -4.63
CA ASP A 962 -8.52 3.86 -4.56
C ASP A 962 -8.77 4.70 -3.31
N ILE A 963 -8.21 5.91 -3.31
CA ILE A 963 -8.48 6.90 -2.27
C ILE A 963 -9.63 7.78 -2.77
N MET A 964 -10.76 7.69 -2.07
CA MET A 964 -11.96 8.53 -2.25
C MET A 964 -11.99 9.62 -1.15
N ASP A 965 -13.03 10.46 -1.14
CA ASP A 965 -13.40 11.34 -0.01
C ASP A 965 -12.38 12.39 0.47
N CYS A 966 -11.33 12.73 -0.28
CA CYS A 966 -10.37 13.75 0.16
C CYS A 966 -10.88 15.16 -0.14
N ASN A 967 -10.96 16.00 0.89
CA ASN A 967 -11.26 17.43 0.79
C ASN A 967 -10.02 18.27 0.48
N PHE A 968 -8.84 17.82 0.90
CA PHE A 968 -7.60 18.55 0.67
C PHE A 968 -6.37 17.65 0.46
N VAL A 969 -5.39 18.21 -0.24
CA VAL A 969 -4.08 17.60 -0.50
C VAL A 969 -2.98 18.63 -0.20
N ILE A 970 -2.01 18.27 0.63
CA ILE A 970 -0.80 19.07 0.90
C ILE A 970 0.42 18.34 0.33
N ARG A 971 1.21 18.99 -0.52
CA ARG A 971 2.53 18.48 -0.94
C ARG A 971 3.61 19.14 -0.10
N TYR A 972 4.31 18.33 0.68
CA TYR A 972 5.23 18.77 1.74
C TYR A 972 6.68 18.53 1.33
N ASP A 973 7.36 19.61 0.92
CA ASP A 973 8.71 19.67 0.31
C ASP A 973 8.97 18.60 -0.78
N MET A 974 7.90 18.23 -1.50
CA MET A 974 7.91 17.12 -2.45
C MET A 974 8.25 17.61 -3.87
N MET A 975 9.26 16.98 -4.49
CA MET A 975 9.64 17.25 -5.89
C MET A 975 9.06 16.20 -6.85
N GLY A 976 7.93 16.51 -7.48
CA GLY A 976 7.29 15.68 -8.50
C GLY A 976 7.72 15.98 -9.95
N ASN A 977 6.99 15.38 -10.89
CA ASN A 977 6.89 15.84 -12.28
C ASN A 977 5.49 16.41 -12.55
N GLU A 978 5.26 16.92 -13.75
CA GLU A 978 3.99 17.52 -14.15
C GLU A 978 2.80 16.54 -14.03
N ILE A 979 3.01 15.26 -14.32
CA ILE A 979 1.97 14.22 -14.23
C ILE A 979 1.61 13.96 -12.76
N SER A 980 2.60 13.79 -11.88
CA SER A 980 2.39 13.56 -10.45
C SER A 980 1.77 14.78 -9.76
N THR A 981 2.05 16.00 -10.23
CA THR A 981 1.31 17.22 -9.85
C THR A 981 -0.17 17.16 -10.25
N VAL A 982 -0.51 16.73 -11.48
CA VAL A 982 -1.91 16.57 -11.92
C VAL A 982 -2.62 15.44 -11.16
N GLN A 983 -1.97 14.29 -10.97
CA GLN A 983 -2.56 13.11 -10.32
C GLN A 983 -2.77 13.32 -8.81
N SER A 984 -1.79 13.90 -8.10
CA SER A 984 -1.96 14.27 -6.68
C SER A 984 -3.05 15.32 -6.49
N ARG A 985 -3.15 16.32 -7.38
CA ARG A 985 -4.25 17.29 -7.38
C ARG A 985 -5.61 16.60 -7.57
N GLY A 986 -5.69 15.63 -8.48
CA GLY A 986 -6.89 14.83 -8.74
C GLY A 986 -7.36 13.92 -7.60
N ARG A 987 -6.58 13.80 -6.51
CA ARG A 987 -7.04 13.12 -5.28
C ARG A 987 -8.03 13.94 -4.49
N VAL A 988 -8.02 15.27 -4.62
CA VAL A 988 -9.11 16.10 -4.12
C VAL A 988 -10.37 15.78 -4.93
N ARG A 989 -11.45 15.39 -4.24
CA ARG A 989 -12.74 15.05 -4.87
C ARG A 989 -13.94 15.76 -4.26
N ALA A 990 -13.76 16.49 -3.15
CA ALA A 990 -14.80 17.37 -2.63
C ALA A 990 -15.05 18.54 -3.59
N GLU A 991 -16.30 19.02 -3.64
CA GLU A 991 -16.76 20.07 -4.53
C GLU A 991 -15.98 21.38 -4.32
N VAL A 992 -15.85 21.79 -3.05
CA VAL A 992 -14.89 22.79 -2.57
C VAL A 992 -13.73 22.03 -1.94
N GLY A 993 -12.56 22.12 -2.56
CA GLY A 993 -11.37 21.40 -2.12
C GLY A 993 -10.06 22.11 -2.44
N MET A 994 -9.02 21.82 -1.67
CA MET A 994 -7.77 22.57 -1.65
C MET A 994 -6.55 21.71 -2.01
N TYR A 995 -5.69 22.22 -2.88
CA TYR A 995 -4.39 21.62 -3.22
C TYR A 995 -3.27 22.63 -2.85
N SER A 996 -2.63 22.41 -1.70
CA SER A 996 -1.56 23.28 -1.20
C SER A 996 -0.18 22.66 -1.46
N VAL A 997 0.78 23.49 -1.87
CA VAL A 997 2.19 23.11 -2.05
C VAL A 997 3.02 23.89 -1.04
N LEU A 998 3.59 23.19 -0.06
CA LEU A 998 4.37 23.76 1.04
C LEU A 998 5.85 23.40 0.86
N VAL A 999 6.70 24.41 0.65
CA VAL A 999 8.11 24.26 0.26
C VAL A 999 9.05 25.11 1.11
N SER A 1000 10.22 24.55 1.44
CA SER A 1000 11.29 25.30 2.08
C SER A 1000 11.83 26.37 1.11
N GLY A 1001 12.14 27.56 1.63
CA GLY A 1001 12.56 28.72 0.85
C GLY A 1001 13.92 28.56 0.16
N ASP A 1002 14.75 27.65 0.64
CA ASP A 1002 16.02 27.22 0.04
C ASP A 1002 15.89 25.99 -0.88
N SER A 1003 14.69 25.42 -1.01
CA SER A 1003 14.50 24.18 -1.76
C SER A 1003 14.53 24.38 -3.26
N GLY A 1004 15.04 23.38 -3.97
CA GLY A 1004 14.78 23.23 -5.41
C GLY A 1004 13.31 22.97 -5.76
N ALA A 1005 12.44 22.71 -4.76
CA ALA A 1005 11.06 22.30 -4.96
C ALA A 1005 10.18 23.43 -5.50
N LEU A 1006 10.36 24.68 -5.05
CA LEU A 1006 9.62 25.84 -5.58
C LEU A 1006 9.88 26.03 -7.09
N LYS A 1007 11.17 26.06 -7.48
CA LYS A 1007 11.58 26.14 -8.89
C LYS A 1007 11.08 24.93 -9.70
N ARG A 1008 11.05 23.74 -9.08
CA ARG A 1008 10.52 22.53 -9.71
C ARG A 1008 9.01 22.61 -9.95
N GLU A 1009 8.23 23.13 -9.02
CA GLU A 1009 6.77 23.23 -9.19
C GLU A 1009 6.38 24.31 -10.21
N TYR A 1010 7.08 25.46 -10.27
CA TYR A 1010 6.92 26.39 -11.41
C TYR A 1010 7.31 25.75 -12.75
N THR A 1011 8.35 24.90 -12.77
CA THR A 1011 8.70 24.12 -13.97
C THR A 1011 7.58 23.13 -14.34
N ASN A 1012 6.92 22.52 -13.35
CA ASN A 1012 5.78 21.63 -13.58
C ASN A 1012 4.55 22.39 -14.10
N GLN A 1013 4.25 23.59 -13.58
CA GLN A 1013 3.18 24.47 -14.09
C GLN A 1013 3.41 24.85 -15.56
N PHE A 1014 4.63 25.29 -15.91
CA PHE A 1014 4.99 25.61 -17.29
C PHE A 1014 4.89 24.39 -18.23
N ARG A 1015 5.13 23.17 -17.72
CA ARG A 1015 4.93 21.93 -18.47
C ARG A 1015 3.46 21.56 -18.64
N GLU A 1016 2.64 21.85 -17.63
CA GLU A 1016 1.19 21.68 -17.67
C GLU A 1016 0.58 22.54 -18.79
N SER A 1017 0.99 23.81 -18.92
CA SER A 1017 0.57 24.68 -20.02
C SER A 1017 1.20 24.29 -21.38
N LEU A 1018 2.49 23.94 -21.44
CA LEU A 1018 3.11 23.42 -22.67
C LEU A 1018 2.39 22.16 -23.20
N MET A 1019 1.93 21.28 -22.32
CA MET A 1019 1.17 20.08 -22.72
C MET A 1019 -0.16 20.47 -23.35
N VAL A 1020 -0.91 21.42 -22.77
CA VAL A 1020 -2.20 21.87 -23.30
C VAL A 1020 -2.03 22.56 -24.66
N GLU A 1021 -1.03 23.43 -24.82
CA GLU A 1021 -0.78 24.09 -26.10
C GLU A 1021 -0.33 23.08 -27.19
N ALA A 1022 0.57 22.16 -26.84
CA ALA A 1022 1.02 21.11 -27.76
C ALA A 1022 -0.12 20.16 -28.14
N LEU A 1023 -0.98 19.77 -27.19
CA LEU A 1023 -2.15 18.96 -27.46
C LEU A 1023 -3.12 19.67 -28.42
N SER A 1024 -3.36 20.97 -28.22
CA SER A 1024 -4.17 21.78 -29.16
C SER A 1024 -3.56 21.83 -30.57
N LYS A 1025 -2.24 21.92 -30.70
CA LYS A 1025 -1.53 21.85 -31.99
C LYS A 1025 -1.64 20.45 -32.64
N VAL A 1026 -1.52 19.38 -31.86
CA VAL A 1026 -1.71 18.00 -32.35
C VAL A 1026 -3.15 17.75 -32.83
N GLN A 1027 -4.15 18.24 -32.10
CA GLN A 1027 -5.57 18.04 -32.45
C GLN A 1027 -6.05 18.89 -33.64
N LYS A 1028 -5.37 20.03 -33.91
CA LYS A 1028 -5.57 20.84 -35.12
C LYS A 1028 -4.81 20.30 -36.34
N MET A 1029 -4.01 19.25 -36.18
CA MET A 1029 -3.29 18.60 -37.29
C MET A 1029 -4.25 17.78 -38.15
N ASP A 1030 -4.07 17.78 -39.46
CA ASP A 1030 -4.87 16.92 -40.33
C ASP A 1030 -4.58 15.43 -40.06
N GLN A 1031 -5.63 14.60 -40.13
CA GLN A 1031 -5.57 13.17 -39.80
C GLN A 1031 -4.46 12.41 -40.56
N LYS A 1032 -4.19 12.79 -41.82
CA LYS A 1032 -3.19 12.13 -42.67
C LYS A 1032 -1.77 12.46 -42.23
N ASN A 1033 -1.50 13.72 -41.87
CA ASN A 1033 -0.24 14.19 -41.32
C ASN A 1033 0.02 13.62 -39.92
N PHE A 1034 -0.99 13.58 -39.05
CA PHE A 1034 -0.88 12.93 -37.73
C PHE A 1034 -0.49 11.44 -37.88
N GLN A 1035 -1.22 10.67 -38.70
CA GLN A 1035 -0.91 9.28 -38.99
C GLN A 1035 0.48 9.12 -39.66
N ARG A 1036 0.91 10.07 -40.52
CA ARG A 1036 2.25 10.07 -41.12
C ARG A 1036 3.35 10.30 -40.07
N LYS A 1037 3.21 11.28 -39.17
CA LYS A 1037 4.18 11.53 -38.08
C LYS A 1037 4.27 10.32 -37.15
N VAL A 1038 3.12 9.76 -36.74
CA VAL A 1038 3.03 8.53 -35.95
C VAL A 1038 3.79 7.39 -36.63
N LYS A 1039 3.56 7.13 -37.92
CA LYS A 1039 4.25 6.07 -38.66
C LYS A 1039 5.77 6.26 -38.72
N VAL A 1040 6.25 7.48 -38.99
CA VAL A 1040 7.69 7.79 -39.03
C VAL A 1040 8.36 7.50 -37.68
N ILE A 1041 7.71 7.85 -36.57
CA ILE A 1041 8.23 7.55 -35.22
C ILE A 1041 8.22 6.03 -34.97
N GLN A 1042 7.18 5.31 -35.39
CA GLN A 1042 7.16 3.84 -35.30
C GLN A 1042 8.25 3.18 -36.15
N ASP A 1043 8.56 3.71 -37.33
CA ASP A 1043 9.60 3.19 -38.22
C ASP A 1043 10.98 3.34 -37.60
N LYS A 1044 11.32 4.53 -37.08
CA LYS A 1044 12.54 4.75 -36.29
C LYS A 1044 12.60 3.85 -35.05
N ASN A 1045 11.57 3.87 -34.21
CA ASN A 1045 11.52 3.08 -32.97
C ASN A 1045 11.65 1.56 -33.23
N PHE A 1046 11.24 1.06 -34.40
CA PHE A 1046 11.46 -0.34 -34.79
C PHE A 1046 12.92 -0.61 -35.16
N GLN A 1047 13.55 0.26 -35.96
CA GLN A 1047 14.96 0.13 -36.35
C GLN A 1047 15.90 0.17 -35.14
N ASP A 1048 15.74 1.16 -34.26
CA ASP A 1048 16.53 1.32 -33.03
C ASP A 1048 16.44 0.07 -32.14
N ARG A 1049 15.25 -0.54 -32.04
CA ARG A 1049 15.02 -1.80 -31.30
C ARG A 1049 15.72 -3.00 -31.93
N GLN A 1050 15.73 -3.13 -33.26
CA GLN A 1050 16.43 -4.24 -33.93
C GLN A 1050 17.95 -4.12 -33.75
N LEU A 1051 18.50 -2.90 -33.83
CA LEU A 1051 19.92 -2.65 -33.55
C LEU A 1051 20.27 -3.01 -32.09
N LYS A 1052 19.50 -2.50 -31.11
CA LYS A 1052 19.71 -2.82 -29.69
C LYS A 1052 19.62 -4.32 -29.40
N LYS A 1053 18.71 -5.06 -30.06
CA LYS A 1053 18.64 -6.52 -29.96
C LYS A 1053 19.88 -7.22 -30.51
N ARG A 1054 20.43 -6.78 -31.66
CA ARG A 1054 21.66 -7.35 -32.24
C ARG A 1054 22.87 -7.13 -31.33
N VAL A 1055 23.05 -5.91 -30.81
CA VAL A 1055 24.13 -5.59 -29.86
C VAL A 1055 24.02 -6.44 -28.58
N MET A 1056 22.81 -6.55 -28.01
CA MET A 1056 22.58 -7.39 -26.83
C MET A 1056 22.73 -8.90 -27.12
N ALA A 1057 22.51 -9.36 -28.36
CA ALA A 1057 22.75 -10.77 -28.71
C ALA A 1057 24.25 -11.07 -28.76
N LEU A 1058 25.05 -10.19 -29.38
CA LEU A 1058 26.52 -10.30 -29.43
C LEU A 1058 27.16 -10.24 -28.04
N GLN A 1059 26.62 -9.40 -27.15
CA GLN A 1059 27.08 -9.31 -25.75
C GLN A 1059 26.67 -10.49 -24.87
N ASN A 1060 25.71 -11.32 -25.30
CA ASN A 1060 25.23 -12.48 -24.55
C ASN A 1060 25.65 -13.82 -25.18
N SER A 1061 26.50 -13.80 -26.21
CA SER A 1061 27.04 -14.99 -26.88
C SER A 1061 28.43 -15.42 -26.38
N GLU A 1062 29.07 -14.64 -25.50
CA GLU A 1062 30.27 -15.06 -24.79
C GLU A 1062 29.90 -16.02 -23.64
N PRO A 1063 30.59 -17.17 -23.50
CA PRO A 1063 30.35 -18.12 -22.41
C PRO A 1063 30.73 -17.50 -21.05
N VAL A 1064 30.35 -18.16 -19.95
CA VAL A 1064 30.91 -17.82 -18.63
C VAL A 1064 32.42 -18.07 -18.69
N PRO A 1065 33.29 -17.10 -18.37
CA PRO A 1065 34.72 -17.38 -18.22
C PRO A 1065 34.91 -18.09 -16.88
N ASP A 1066 35.57 -19.25 -16.91
CA ASP A 1066 35.66 -20.18 -15.77
C ASP A 1066 36.23 -19.52 -14.50
N ASP A 1067 37.17 -18.58 -14.69
CA ASP A 1067 37.98 -17.91 -13.68
C ASP A 1067 37.35 -16.65 -13.06
N VAL A 1068 36.10 -16.29 -13.39
CA VAL A 1068 35.44 -15.11 -12.80
C VAL A 1068 34.93 -15.42 -11.41
N THR A 1069 35.38 -14.72 -10.37
CA THR A 1069 35.07 -15.03 -8.97
C THR A 1069 34.16 -13.99 -8.30
N PHE A 1070 33.08 -14.45 -7.66
CA PHE A 1070 32.14 -13.62 -6.92
C PHE A 1070 32.63 -13.38 -5.48
N HIS A 1071 32.65 -12.11 -5.08
CA HIS A 1071 33.08 -11.66 -3.76
C HIS A 1071 31.95 -10.89 -3.06
N CYS A 1072 31.91 -10.95 -1.73
CA CYS A 1072 30.96 -10.17 -0.94
C CYS A 1072 31.22 -8.66 -1.08
N ARG A 1073 30.19 -7.91 -1.47
CA ARG A 1073 30.30 -6.47 -1.79
C ARG A 1073 30.77 -5.57 -0.64
N LYS A 1074 30.68 -6.02 0.61
CA LYS A 1074 31.02 -5.23 1.80
C LYS A 1074 32.37 -5.61 2.43
N CYS A 1075 32.75 -6.88 2.41
CA CYS A 1075 33.97 -7.37 3.07
C CYS A 1075 34.97 -8.08 2.18
N PHE A 1076 34.65 -8.27 0.89
CA PHE A 1076 35.48 -8.93 -0.11
C PHE A 1076 35.96 -10.34 0.29
N GLU A 1077 35.17 -10.99 1.16
CA GLU A 1077 35.21 -12.44 1.32
C GLU A 1077 34.85 -13.09 -0.02
N GLU A 1078 35.69 -14.03 -0.47
CA GLU A 1078 35.38 -14.85 -1.63
C GLU A 1078 34.17 -15.75 -1.36
N VAL A 1079 33.31 -15.88 -2.37
CA VAL A 1079 32.04 -16.62 -2.26
C VAL A 1079 32.09 -17.88 -3.12
N CYS A 1080 32.25 -17.73 -4.44
CA CYS A 1080 32.41 -18.83 -5.39
C CYS A 1080 32.82 -18.31 -6.77
N GLN A 1081 33.36 -19.18 -7.63
CA GLN A 1081 33.52 -18.89 -9.06
C GLN A 1081 32.15 -18.78 -9.78
N ALA A 1082 32.10 -18.07 -10.91
CA ALA A 1082 30.89 -17.78 -11.68
C ALA A 1082 30.27 -19.05 -12.27
N HIS A 1083 31.09 -20.04 -12.59
CA HIS A 1083 30.64 -21.36 -13.02
C HIS A 1083 29.98 -22.17 -11.89
N ASN A 1084 30.01 -21.73 -10.62
CA ASN A 1084 29.25 -22.30 -9.50
C ASN A 1084 27.92 -21.57 -9.23
N ILE A 1085 27.50 -20.70 -10.15
CA ILE A 1085 26.18 -20.07 -10.14
C ILE A 1085 25.35 -20.66 -11.29
N ARG A 1086 24.14 -21.11 -10.97
CA ARG A 1086 23.16 -21.62 -11.93
C ARG A 1086 21.87 -20.83 -11.89
N ARG A 1087 21.10 -20.93 -12.97
CA ARG A 1087 19.80 -20.27 -13.14
C ARG A 1087 18.68 -21.32 -13.11
N VAL A 1088 17.77 -21.19 -12.14
CA VAL A 1088 16.64 -22.10 -11.92
C VAL A 1088 15.33 -21.37 -12.22
N LYS A 1089 14.34 -22.07 -12.81
CA LYS A 1089 13.04 -21.50 -13.29
C LYS A 1089 13.22 -20.15 -14.02
N GLU A 1090 14.17 -20.14 -14.96
CA GLU A 1090 14.69 -18.99 -15.74
C GLU A 1090 15.21 -17.75 -15.00
N THR A 1091 14.90 -17.56 -13.71
CA THR A 1091 14.96 -16.25 -13.02
C THR A 1091 15.68 -16.28 -11.68
N TYR A 1092 15.64 -17.39 -10.94
CA TYR A 1092 16.35 -17.56 -9.68
C TYR A 1092 17.81 -17.87 -9.97
N HIS A 1093 18.74 -17.19 -9.29
CA HIS A 1093 20.18 -17.38 -9.49
C HIS A 1093 20.74 -17.94 -8.19
N VAL A 1094 21.20 -19.19 -8.24
CA VAL A 1094 21.52 -20.00 -7.07
C VAL A 1094 22.99 -20.38 -7.06
N ILE A 1095 23.57 -20.47 -5.87
CA ILE A 1095 24.89 -21.08 -5.66
C ILE A 1095 24.70 -22.59 -5.52
N ILE A 1096 25.48 -23.38 -6.26
CA ILE A 1096 25.45 -24.86 -6.22
C ILE A 1096 26.59 -25.48 -5.37
N CYS A 1097 27.58 -24.68 -4.98
CA CYS A 1097 28.66 -25.11 -4.09
C CYS A 1097 28.16 -25.19 -2.63
N SER A 1098 28.28 -26.38 -2.02
CA SER A 1098 27.81 -26.67 -0.67
C SER A 1098 28.65 -26.01 0.43
N ASP A 1099 29.98 -25.92 0.26
CA ASP A 1099 30.89 -25.29 1.24
C ASP A 1099 30.47 -23.86 1.65
N VAL A 1100 29.85 -23.12 0.72
CA VAL A 1100 29.38 -21.75 0.94
C VAL A 1100 28.27 -21.70 2.00
N ARG A 1101 27.41 -22.73 2.07
CA ARG A 1101 26.25 -22.84 2.98
C ARG A 1101 26.70 -22.92 4.44
N ASP A 1102 27.77 -23.66 4.71
CA ASP A 1102 28.22 -23.93 6.08
C ASP A 1102 29.31 -22.94 6.53
N SER A 1103 30.22 -22.58 5.62
CA SER A 1103 31.41 -21.78 5.95
C SER A 1103 31.21 -20.25 5.83
N LYS A 1104 30.46 -19.76 4.82
CA LYS A 1104 30.46 -18.32 4.47
C LYS A 1104 29.21 -17.53 4.90
N VAL A 1105 28.09 -18.20 5.19
CA VAL A 1105 26.81 -17.52 5.47
C VAL A 1105 26.29 -17.72 6.90
N VAL A 1106 25.34 -16.87 7.27
CA VAL A 1106 24.39 -17.03 8.38
C VAL A 1106 22.99 -16.97 7.77
N MET A 1107 22.07 -17.81 8.26
CA MET A 1107 20.68 -17.83 7.82
C MET A 1107 19.74 -17.51 8.98
N GLU A 1108 18.77 -16.64 8.71
CA GLU A 1108 17.75 -16.19 9.68
C GLU A 1108 16.35 -16.40 9.08
N GLU A 1109 15.31 -16.56 9.89
CA GLU A 1109 13.94 -16.72 9.37
C GLU A 1109 13.48 -15.48 8.58
N HIS A 1110 12.83 -15.70 7.43
CA HIS A 1110 12.29 -14.59 6.66
C HIS A 1110 10.99 -14.11 7.32
N HIS A 1111 11.01 -12.94 7.95
CA HIS A 1111 9.90 -12.24 8.66
C HIS A 1111 8.55 -12.09 7.90
N ASN A 1112 8.47 -12.57 6.66
CA ASN A 1112 7.31 -12.55 5.78
C ASN A 1112 7.57 -13.58 4.64
N PRO A 1113 7.45 -14.90 4.91
CA PRO A 1113 7.76 -15.94 3.94
C PRO A 1113 6.73 -15.97 2.81
N LYS A 1114 7.11 -16.46 1.62
CA LYS A 1114 6.27 -16.35 0.42
C LYS A 1114 6.38 -17.57 -0.49
N ALA A 1115 5.25 -18.23 -0.74
CA ALA A 1115 5.12 -19.25 -1.78
C ALA A 1115 4.53 -18.65 -3.07
N LEU A 1116 5.12 -18.95 -4.23
CA LEU A 1116 4.62 -18.62 -5.57
C LEU A 1116 5.17 -19.60 -6.62
N ASP A 1117 4.35 -20.06 -7.56
CA ASP A 1117 4.75 -20.92 -8.69
C ASP A 1117 5.59 -22.16 -8.30
N GLY A 1118 5.29 -22.77 -7.14
CA GLY A 1118 6.07 -23.87 -6.57
C GLY A 1118 7.50 -23.47 -6.16
N VAL A 1119 7.64 -22.26 -5.62
CA VAL A 1119 8.88 -21.72 -5.02
C VAL A 1119 8.53 -21.07 -3.70
N GLU A 1120 9.17 -21.47 -2.60
CA GLU A 1120 8.90 -20.92 -1.26
C GLU A 1120 10.12 -20.17 -0.71
N ILE A 1121 9.94 -18.93 -0.27
CA ILE A 1121 11.00 -18.07 0.28
C ILE A 1121 10.98 -18.18 1.81
N ASN A 1122 11.99 -18.87 2.37
CA ASN A 1122 11.94 -19.35 3.76
C ASN A 1122 12.90 -18.59 4.70
N ARG A 1123 14.17 -18.42 4.32
CA ARG A 1123 15.20 -17.77 5.16
C ARG A 1123 15.87 -16.59 4.45
N LYS A 1124 16.35 -15.62 5.23
CA LYS A 1124 17.32 -14.60 4.80
C LYS A 1124 18.73 -15.18 4.80
N ILE A 1125 19.59 -14.73 3.88
CA ILE A 1125 21.00 -15.13 3.81
C ILE A 1125 21.87 -13.90 4.02
N PHE A 1126 22.77 -13.95 5.00
CA PHE A 1126 23.72 -12.89 5.34
C PHE A 1126 25.18 -13.39 5.30
N CYS A 1127 26.13 -12.50 5.02
CA CYS A 1127 27.56 -12.82 5.11
C CYS A 1127 28.00 -13.03 6.57
N LYS A 1128 28.58 -14.20 6.88
CA LYS A 1128 29.10 -14.53 8.22
C LYS A 1128 30.15 -13.54 8.74
N LYS A 1129 30.91 -12.90 7.83
CA LYS A 1129 32.02 -11.96 8.12
C LYS A 1129 31.60 -10.49 8.31
N CYS A 1130 30.43 -10.07 7.84
CA CYS A 1130 30.02 -8.64 7.88
C CYS A 1130 28.52 -8.35 7.87
N SER A 1131 27.65 -9.35 7.95
CA SER A 1131 26.19 -9.23 7.95
C SER A 1131 25.59 -8.53 6.71
N GLU A 1132 26.32 -8.50 5.59
CA GLU A 1132 25.78 -8.07 4.29
C GLU A 1132 24.70 -9.07 3.84
N ASP A 1133 23.45 -8.61 3.66
CA ASP A 1133 22.35 -9.38 3.09
C ASP A 1133 22.70 -9.81 1.66
N TRP A 1134 22.84 -11.10 1.43
CA TRP A 1134 23.21 -11.74 0.15
C TRP A 1134 22.00 -12.16 -0.68
N GLY A 1135 20.84 -12.40 -0.06
CA GLY A 1135 19.70 -13.01 -0.71
C GLY A 1135 18.73 -13.70 0.24
N VAL A 1136 18.13 -14.78 -0.24
CA VAL A 1136 17.14 -15.60 0.48
C VAL A 1136 17.29 -17.07 0.09
N THR A 1137 16.91 -18.00 0.97
CA THR A 1137 16.74 -19.38 0.56
C THR A 1137 15.41 -19.55 -0.19
N VAL A 1138 15.41 -20.42 -1.20
CA VAL A 1138 14.21 -20.77 -1.98
C VAL A 1138 14.04 -22.28 -2.05
N LEU A 1139 12.91 -22.78 -1.56
CA LEU A 1139 12.51 -24.18 -1.69
C LEU A 1139 11.94 -24.39 -3.10
N ILE A 1140 12.52 -25.29 -3.89
CA ILE A 1140 12.08 -25.61 -5.25
C ILE A 1140 12.05 -27.13 -5.40
N ASN A 1141 10.86 -27.67 -5.65
CA ASN A 1141 10.62 -29.12 -5.78
C ASN A 1141 11.12 -29.93 -4.55
N GLY A 1142 11.02 -29.36 -3.34
CA GLY A 1142 11.50 -29.97 -2.09
C GLY A 1142 12.95 -29.64 -1.70
N MET A 1143 13.80 -29.23 -2.64
CA MET A 1143 15.20 -28.88 -2.37
C MET A 1143 15.35 -27.40 -1.98
N GLU A 1144 16.17 -27.07 -0.98
CA GLU A 1144 16.42 -25.69 -0.54
C GLU A 1144 17.68 -25.09 -1.22
N TRP A 1145 17.50 -24.01 -1.97
CA TRP A 1145 18.55 -23.35 -2.75
C TRP A 1145 18.93 -21.98 -2.19
N MET A 1146 20.23 -21.63 -2.19
CA MET A 1146 20.68 -20.28 -1.84
C MET A 1146 20.53 -19.30 -3.01
N CYS A 1147 19.39 -18.59 -3.09
CA CYS A 1147 19.12 -17.64 -4.16
C CYS A 1147 19.70 -16.24 -3.84
N ILE A 1148 20.68 -15.82 -4.63
CA ILE A 1148 21.48 -14.62 -4.40
C ILE A 1148 21.05 -13.42 -5.24
N LYS A 1149 21.17 -12.21 -4.67
CA LYS A 1149 20.96 -10.94 -5.38
C LYS A 1149 22.31 -10.35 -5.81
N ILE A 1150 22.57 -10.32 -7.12
CA ILE A 1150 23.78 -9.77 -7.76
C ILE A 1150 24.26 -8.40 -7.22
N SER A 1151 23.35 -7.57 -6.72
CA SER A 1151 23.66 -6.27 -6.11
C SER A 1151 24.41 -6.33 -4.77
N SER A 1152 24.57 -7.52 -4.18
CA SER A 1152 25.33 -7.78 -2.94
C SER A 1152 26.72 -8.39 -3.20
N PHE A 1153 27.14 -8.47 -4.47
CA PHE A 1153 28.41 -9.07 -4.88
C PHE A 1153 29.21 -8.13 -5.78
N VAL A 1154 30.51 -8.40 -5.87
CA VAL A 1154 31.43 -7.87 -6.89
C VAL A 1154 32.02 -9.07 -7.62
N LEU A 1155 32.02 -9.01 -8.96
CA LEU A 1155 32.71 -10.01 -9.77
C LEU A 1155 34.16 -9.55 -9.95
N GLN A 1156 35.12 -10.43 -9.72
CA GLN A 1156 36.52 -10.26 -10.11
C GLN A 1156 36.81 -11.18 -11.32
N PHE A 1157 37.26 -10.61 -12.44
CA PHE A 1157 37.77 -11.35 -13.61
C PHE A 1157 39.31 -11.41 -13.51
N PRO A 1158 39.99 -12.40 -14.12
CA PRO A 1158 41.45 -12.55 -14.07
C PRO A 1158 42.21 -11.73 -15.14
N GLU A 1159 43.53 -11.68 -15.00
CA GLU A 1159 44.47 -11.12 -15.98
C GLU A 1159 44.32 -11.70 -17.41
N PRO A 1160 44.79 -10.99 -18.46
CA PRO A 1160 45.44 -9.67 -18.48
C PRO A 1160 44.43 -8.53 -18.69
N LYS A 1161 43.14 -8.81 -18.52
CA LYS A 1161 42.05 -7.82 -18.43
C LYS A 1161 41.28 -8.07 -17.14
N ALA A 1162 42.03 -8.21 -16.05
CA ALA A 1162 41.47 -8.39 -14.73
C ALA A 1162 40.45 -7.27 -14.46
N ARG A 1163 39.42 -7.58 -13.66
CA ARG A 1163 38.27 -6.69 -13.63
C ARG A 1163 37.40 -6.83 -12.42
N ARG A 1164 37.18 -5.74 -11.70
CA ARG A 1164 36.06 -5.67 -10.75
C ARG A 1164 34.80 -5.15 -11.43
N LEU A 1165 33.66 -5.76 -11.17
CA LEU A 1165 32.39 -5.37 -11.77
C LEU A 1165 31.22 -5.48 -10.79
N THR A 1166 30.57 -4.34 -10.51
CA THR A 1166 29.26 -4.29 -9.84
C THR A 1166 28.16 -4.13 -10.88
N VAL A 1167 27.12 -4.98 -10.87
CA VAL A 1167 25.90 -4.74 -11.64
C VAL A 1167 24.66 -4.76 -10.77
N LYS A 1168 23.65 -3.93 -11.09
CA LYS A 1168 22.39 -3.88 -10.33
C LYS A 1168 21.38 -4.96 -10.76
N LYS A 1169 21.61 -5.68 -11.86
CA LYS A 1169 20.71 -6.70 -12.43
C LYS A 1169 21.53 -7.74 -13.22
N TRP A 1170 21.15 -9.02 -13.12
CA TRP A 1170 21.79 -10.13 -13.83
C TRP A 1170 21.86 -9.91 -15.36
N LYS A 1171 20.82 -9.29 -15.96
CA LYS A 1171 20.78 -8.91 -17.40
C LYS A 1171 21.78 -7.83 -17.86
N LEU A 1172 22.75 -7.48 -17.02
CA LEU A 1172 23.83 -6.51 -17.30
C LEU A 1172 25.22 -7.13 -17.14
N LEU A 1173 25.31 -8.43 -16.87
CA LEU A 1173 26.57 -9.18 -16.97
C LEU A 1173 27.01 -9.24 -18.45
N PRO A 1174 28.33 -9.31 -18.72
CA PRO A 1174 28.88 -9.45 -20.07
C PRO A 1174 28.93 -10.91 -20.57
N PHE A 1175 28.37 -11.85 -19.80
CA PHE A 1175 28.30 -13.28 -20.11
C PHE A 1175 26.97 -13.85 -19.60
N ARG A 1176 26.56 -15.01 -20.11
CA ARG A 1176 25.28 -15.66 -19.77
C ARG A 1176 25.44 -16.68 -18.64
N ILE A 1177 24.73 -16.48 -17.52
CA ILE A 1177 24.56 -17.54 -16.49
C ILE A 1177 23.72 -18.69 -17.04
N GLU A 1178 24.28 -19.90 -16.96
CA GLU A 1178 23.70 -21.15 -17.47
C GLU A 1178 22.54 -21.65 -16.60
N GLU A 1179 21.71 -22.54 -17.15
CA GLU A 1179 20.61 -23.18 -16.40
C GLU A 1179 21.13 -24.43 -15.68
N ALA A 1180 20.59 -24.73 -14.48
CA ALA A 1180 21.01 -25.90 -13.71
C ALA A 1180 20.78 -27.20 -14.49
N THR A 1181 21.80 -28.04 -14.60
CA THR A 1181 21.71 -29.36 -15.22
C THR A 1181 20.99 -30.35 -14.30
N PHE A 1182 20.41 -31.40 -14.87
CA PHE A 1182 19.74 -32.43 -14.07
C PHE A 1182 20.69 -33.13 -13.08
N GLU A 1183 21.97 -33.31 -13.45
CA GLU A 1183 22.97 -33.95 -12.61
C GLU A 1183 23.36 -33.07 -11.41
N GLU A 1184 23.52 -31.76 -11.59
CA GLU A 1184 23.73 -30.81 -10.49
C GLU A 1184 22.54 -30.76 -9.52
N LEU A 1185 21.31 -30.80 -10.06
CA LEU A 1185 20.09 -30.87 -9.24
C LEU A 1185 20.05 -32.16 -8.40
N MET A 1186 20.40 -33.31 -8.99
CA MET A 1186 20.42 -34.60 -8.29
C MET A 1186 21.54 -34.71 -7.25
N GLN A 1187 22.74 -34.20 -7.54
CA GLN A 1187 23.84 -34.20 -6.57
C GLN A 1187 23.51 -33.33 -5.34
N GLN A 1188 22.84 -32.19 -5.54
CA GLN A 1188 22.44 -31.32 -4.44
C GLN A 1188 21.28 -31.91 -3.61
N ALA A 1189 20.37 -32.68 -4.22
CA ALA A 1189 19.37 -33.46 -3.48
C ALA A 1189 20.02 -34.49 -2.55
N GLN A 1190 20.97 -35.29 -3.09
CA GLN A 1190 21.68 -36.32 -2.33
C GLN A 1190 22.52 -35.74 -1.17
N GLN A 1191 23.04 -34.53 -1.32
CA GLN A 1191 23.75 -33.80 -0.25
C GLN A 1191 22.81 -33.16 0.79
N GLN A 1192 21.51 -33.07 0.52
CA GLN A 1192 20.49 -32.68 1.51
C GLN A 1192 19.97 -33.90 2.27
N GLU A 1193 19.56 -34.96 1.56
CA GLU A 1193 19.13 -36.24 2.16
C GLU A 1193 20.20 -36.78 3.15
N ALA A 1194 21.47 -36.85 2.72
CA ALA A 1194 22.57 -37.33 3.57
C ALA A 1194 22.98 -36.37 4.72
N LYS A 1195 22.44 -35.15 4.78
CA LYS A 1195 22.59 -34.24 5.92
C LYS A 1195 21.43 -34.36 6.88
N ASP A 1196 20.20 -34.45 6.36
CA ASP A 1196 19.00 -34.65 7.17
C ASP A 1196 19.10 -36.01 7.92
N ASP A 1197 19.58 -37.07 7.26
CA ASP A 1197 19.90 -38.38 7.89
C ASP A 1197 20.94 -38.25 9.04
N LEU A 1198 21.97 -37.39 8.87
CA LEU A 1198 23.04 -37.18 9.86
C LEU A 1198 22.58 -36.33 11.05
N ASP A 1199 21.75 -35.31 10.82
CA ASP A 1199 21.17 -34.50 11.90
C ASP A 1199 20.13 -35.31 12.70
N ASP A 1200 19.39 -36.23 12.04
CA ASP A 1200 18.53 -37.20 12.74
C ASP A 1200 19.35 -38.21 13.57
N GLU A 1201 20.44 -38.81 13.05
CA GLU A 1201 21.34 -39.67 13.85
C GLU A 1201 22.00 -38.92 15.02
N LEU A 1202 22.35 -37.64 14.84
CA LEU A 1202 22.88 -36.79 15.91
C LEU A 1202 21.83 -36.43 16.96
N SER A 1203 20.56 -36.26 16.57
CA SER A 1203 19.46 -36.07 17.53
C SER A 1203 19.20 -37.34 18.36
N LEU A 1204 19.20 -38.51 17.71
CA LEU A 1204 18.97 -39.82 18.31
C LEU A 1204 20.15 -40.33 19.18
N SER A 1205 21.26 -39.59 19.23
CA SER A 1205 22.43 -39.89 20.07
C SER A 1205 22.64 -38.88 21.21
N PHE A 1206 21.66 -37.99 21.45
CA PHE A 1206 21.66 -37.01 22.56
C PHE A 1206 20.55 -37.21 23.62
N ASP A 1207 19.70 -38.24 23.47
CA ASP A 1207 18.71 -38.70 24.47
C ASP A 1207 19.23 -39.89 25.33
#